data_AF-A0A517MY14-F1
#
_entry.id   AF-A0A517MY14-F1
#
_cell.length_a   1.000
_cell.length_b   1.000
_cell.length_c   1.000
_cell.angle_alpha   90.00
_cell.angle_beta   90.00
_cell.angle_gamma   90.00
#
_symmetry.space_group_name_H-M   'P 1'
#
loop_
_entity.id
_entity.type
_entity.pdbx_description
1 polymer ?
#
loop_
_entity_poly.entity_id
_entity_poly.type
_entity_poly.pdbx_seq_one_letter_code
_entity_poly.pdbx_strand_id
1 'polypeptide(L)'
;MNRMKYLSFTAVSTLPQRELPRTRSVVFRLALAITIGVAFASPVLADSTFKDFSGYGNFGFNYGGFTSTPGATANRIYDPLDGYGGSGTYLGSTDYSAELNSYLTIDLTANVGNEVDTFNFQMTDVNSNTASWKFSTSDLIPGVSTQLVSSAPMSSPHYGDNGDNGLPGSPHYQDFDLSQVEVWQIQGEYGSPYPIDISIENIGFSSSVTPPPLYTGRDANAAWRAEADTRIDAVRKADLLVNVTDAAGVPLPGAAVAIEMQEHEYRFGTEAPFNSFTGSGSVNNTHKQKVLELFNTATPQHFSWRAWEDEEIAKYSQANALAALDWIEDNGLDAYGHVYVWPDRVHTPDAVQAKIVEYYEPGTTPTRQAQLEGEIRQDVLDHITDKGTAIAGKVRYMNVVNELRNNRELLDILGDDVVTDWFQAARAVDPNIGLHINEAPILVSAGSTNTNNQNGYYNEIETLINNGAPITGVGFQSHFTAGTLTGPEEVWAILDRFDDLGLDMFITEYDFDTVDRQLQADFTRDFLTAAFAHEGTDGFLLWGISEWYHWRKDAAFYDYGWNIRPHGQEYIDLVLNDWWTDEMLSADALGEASVRAFKGEYLVTVTLNGQEVTVPATLTDGGLVLDVELALLAADFDADGDVDGDDLGLLQTNYGSAAPANGDANGDGSVDGSDFLIWQRSNGLDVTSLLASASSVPEPSTLLLLGGGLAFLGLCTQRQRC
;
A
#
# COMPACT_ATOMS: atom_id res chain seq x y z
N MET A 1 2.55 -25.20 21.13
CA MET A 1 1.81 -25.42 22.39
C MET A 1 0.85 -24.25 22.56
N ASN A 2 -0.46 -24.53 22.71
CA ASN A 2 -1.62 -23.61 22.88
C ASN A 2 -2.04 -22.69 21.70
N ARG A 3 -2.84 -23.21 20.76
CA ARG A 3 -3.84 -22.42 20.01
C ARG A 3 -5.19 -22.49 20.74
N MET A 4 -5.70 -21.35 21.20
CA MET A 4 -7.03 -21.23 21.81
C MET A 4 -8.10 -21.24 20.71
N LYS A 5 -8.97 -22.26 20.76
CA LYS A 5 -10.23 -22.33 20.01
C LYS A 5 -11.24 -21.36 20.62
N TYR A 6 -11.75 -20.41 19.85
CA TYR A 6 -12.95 -19.66 20.22
C TYR A 6 -14.18 -20.55 20.01
N LEU A 7 -14.85 -20.86 21.12
CA LEU A 7 -16.18 -21.48 21.17
C LEU A 7 -17.24 -20.36 21.03
N SER A 8 -17.88 -20.29 19.87
CA SER A 8 -19.08 -19.48 19.64
C SER A 8 -20.31 -20.14 20.26
N PHE A 9 -20.94 -19.47 21.23
CA PHE A 9 -22.21 -19.89 21.83
C PHE A 9 -23.39 -19.57 20.90
N THR A 10 -24.11 -20.61 20.50
CA THR A 10 -25.36 -20.55 19.74
C THR A 10 -26.52 -20.14 20.65
N ALA A 11 -27.22 -19.06 20.33
CA ALA A 11 -28.53 -18.75 20.89
C ALA A 11 -29.61 -19.11 19.86
N VAL A 12 -30.43 -20.08 20.24
CA VAL A 12 -31.58 -20.59 19.49
C VAL A 12 -32.69 -19.54 19.45
N SER A 13 -33.13 -19.16 18.26
CA SER A 13 -34.50 -18.70 18.06
C SER A 13 -35.09 -19.34 16.81
N THR A 14 -36.26 -19.95 17.00
CA THR A 14 -37.01 -20.72 16.02
C THR A 14 -38.09 -19.83 15.40
N LEU A 15 -38.26 -19.91 14.08
CA LEU A 15 -39.51 -20.26 13.38
C LEU A 15 -39.39 -19.96 11.87
N PRO A 16 -40.17 -20.64 11.01
CA PRO A 16 -39.72 -21.12 9.71
C PRO A 16 -40.32 -20.32 8.56
N GLN A 17 -39.72 -20.34 7.37
CA GLN A 17 -40.47 -20.37 6.10
C GLN A 17 -39.67 -21.00 4.94
N ARG A 18 -40.16 -22.18 4.54
CA ARG A 18 -40.51 -22.63 3.17
C ARG A 18 -39.47 -22.54 2.05
N GLU A 19 -39.05 -23.74 1.64
CA GLU A 19 -38.34 -24.03 0.39
C GLU A 19 -39.19 -23.90 -0.88
N LEU A 20 -38.44 -23.78 -2.00
CA LEU A 20 -38.68 -24.19 -3.41
C LEU A 20 -38.80 -23.03 -4.43
N PRO A 21 -38.42 -23.23 -5.71
CA PRO A 21 -37.13 -23.69 -6.22
C PRO A 21 -36.60 -22.79 -7.37
N ARG A 22 -35.37 -23.09 -7.84
CA ARG A 22 -34.67 -22.49 -9.00
C ARG A 22 -35.54 -22.33 -10.26
N THR A 23 -35.40 -21.20 -10.96
CA THR A 23 -35.49 -21.14 -12.43
C THR A 23 -34.60 -20.03 -12.98
N ARG A 24 -33.60 -20.42 -13.79
CA ARG A 24 -32.88 -19.56 -14.72
C ARG A 24 -33.87 -18.98 -15.74
N SER A 25 -33.80 -17.69 -16.00
CA SER A 25 -34.39 -17.07 -17.19
C SER A 25 -33.56 -15.84 -17.57
N VAL A 26 -32.70 -16.03 -18.57
CA VAL A 26 -32.06 -14.96 -19.33
C VAL A 26 -33.19 -14.20 -20.04
N VAL A 27 -33.37 -12.93 -19.67
CA VAL A 27 -34.22 -12.00 -20.41
C VAL A 27 -33.40 -10.76 -20.72
N PHE A 28 -32.90 -10.70 -21.95
CA PHE A 28 -32.48 -9.45 -22.58
C PHE A 28 -33.68 -8.49 -22.58
N ARG A 29 -33.67 -7.47 -21.73
CA ARG A 29 -34.54 -6.30 -21.88
C ARG A 29 -33.67 -5.11 -22.27
N LEU A 30 -33.64 -4.84 -23.57
CA LEU A 30 -33.26 -3.56 -24.12
C LEU A 30 -34.28 -2.53 -23.63
N ALA A 31 -33.98 -1.85 -22.52
CA ALA A 31 -34.71 -0.66 -22.10
C ALA A 31 -33.94 0.55 -22.61
N LEU A 32 -34.28 0.99 -23.81
CA LEU A 32 -33.91 2.31 -24.31
C LEU A 32 -34.69 3.34 -23.47
N ALA A 33 -34.14 3.72 -22.32
CA ALA A 33 -34.59 4.87 -21.55
C ALA A 33 -33.93 6.11 -22.14
N ILE A 34 -34.59 6.73 -23.12
CA ILE A 34 -34.34 8.13 -23.44
C ILE A 34 -34.93 8.93 -22.28
N THR A 35 -34.14 9.13 -21.24
CA THR A 35 -34.42 10.11 -20.19
C THR A 35 -33.88 11.43 -20.70
N ILE A 36 -34.69 12.20 -21.43
CA ILE A 36 -34.48 13.66 -21.52
C ILE A 36 -34.92 14.21 -20.16
N GLY A 37 -34.07 14.03 -19.16
CA GLY A 37 -34.13 14.73 -17.90
C GLY A 37 -33.28 15.97 -18.05
N VAL A 38 -33.85 17.05 -18.56
CA VAL A 38 -33.27 18.38 -18.32
C VAL A 38 -33.60 18.70 -16.86
N ALA A 39 -32.78 18.19 -15.95
CA ALA A 39 -32.75 18.66 -14.57
C ALA A 39 -32.11 20.04 -14.59
N PHE A 40 -32.92 21.10 -14.62
CA PHE A 40 -32.44 22.37 -14.10
C PHE A 40 -32.34 22.19 -12.58
N ALA A 41 -31.16 21.80 -12.10
CA ALA A 41 -30.79 22.08 -10.72
C ALA A 41 -30.79 23.60 -10.61
N SER A 42 -31.82 24.16 -9.96
CA SER A 42 -31.70 25.54 -9.49
C SER A 42 -30.56 25.53 -8.47
N PRO A 43 -29.47 26.31 -8.67
CA PRO A 43 -28.42 26.37 -7.68
C PRO A 43 -29.03 26.79 -6.35
N VAL A 44 -28.77 26.02 -5.29
CA VAL A 44 -29.09 26.45 -3.94
C VAL A 44 -28.16 27.64 -3.71
N LEU A 45 -28.73 28.84 -3.70
CA LEU A 45 -27.93 30.05 -3.51
C LEU A 45 -27.22 29.96 -2.16
N ALA A 46 -25.98 30.46 -2.14
CA ALA A 46 -25.21 30.60 -0.92
C ALA A 46 -26.04 31.27 0.19
N ASP A 47 -25.83 30.86 1.43
CA ASP A 47 -26.50 31.47 2.59
C ASP A 47 -26.03 32.92 2.76
N SER A 48 -24.77 33.18 2.44
CA SER A 48 -24.17 34.51 2.37
C SER A 48 -23.34 34.69 1.08
N THR A 49 -23.45 35.87 0.48
CA THR A 49 -22.69 36.23 -0.72
C THR A 49 -21.34 36.80 -0.32
N PHE A 50 -20.27 36.13 -0.75
CA PHE A 50 -18.90 36.64 -0.60
C PHE A 50 -18.56 37.60 -1.74
N LYS A 51 -18.83 37.20 -2.98
CA LYS A 51 -18.68 38.03 -4.17
C LYS A 51 -19.68 37.66 -5.24
N ASP A 52 -20.52 38.62 -5.60
CA ASP A 52 -21.45 38.54 -6.74
C ASP A 52 -20.91 39.44 -7.86
N PHE A 53 -20.83 38.91 -9.08
CA PHE A 53 -20.32 39.61 -10.26
C PHE A 53 -21.41 40.29 -11.11
N SER A 54 -22.65 40.34 -10.62
CA SER A 54 -23.76 41.07 -11.22
C SER A 54 -23.55 42.59 -11.07
N GLY A 55 -23.27 43.26 -12.20
CA GLY A 55 -23.25 44.73 -12.24
C GLY A 55 -21.98 45.42 -11.73
N TYR A 56 -20.80 44.95 -12.16
CA TYR A 56 -19.44 45.48 -11.92
C TYR A 56 -18.71 44.90 -10.70
N GLY A 57 -18.37 43.60 -10.75
CA GLY A 57 -17.25 43.05 -9.98
C GLY A 57 -16.05 42.78 -10.90
N ASN A 58 -14.85 43.14 -10.48
CA ASN A 58 -13.60 42.85 -11.19
C ASN A 58 -12.61 42.21 -10.24
N PHE A 59 -11.77 41.31 -10.75
CA PHE A 59 -10.54 40.92 -10.08
C PHE A 59 -9.60 42.12 -10.00
N GLY A 60 -9.04 42.36 -8.82
CA GLY A 60 -8.15 43.49 -8.53
C GLY A 60 -6.73 43.29 -9.05
N PHE A 61 -6.32 42.03 -9.27
CA PHE A 61 -4.97 41.71 -9.76
C PHE A 61 -4.93 40.34 -10.45
N ASN A 62 -3.89 40.15 -11.28
CA ASN A 62 -3.51 38.87 -11.87
C ASN A 62 -1.98 38.73 -11.82
N TYR A 63 -1.45 37.51 -11.73
CA TYR A 63 -0.02 37.21 -11.86
C TYR A 63 0.20 35.83 -12.50
N GLY A 64 1.43 35.56 -12.94
CA GLY A 64 1.79 34.20 -13.36
C GLY A 64 1.15 33.71 -14.66
N GLY A 65 0.83 34.61 -15.59
CA GLY A 65 0.20 34.26 -16.87
C GLY A 65 -1.33 34.34 -16.87
N PHE A 66 -1.95 34.43 -15.69
CA PHE A 66 -3.40 34.58 -15.55
C PHE A 66 -3.91 35.89 -16.17
N THR A 67 -5.05 35.79 -16.82
CA THR A 67 -5.83 36.93 -17.29
C THR A 67 -7.25 36.85 -16.75
N SER A 68 -7.78 37.99 -16.30
CA SER A 68 -9.18 38.13 -15.94
C SER A 68 -9.87 39.13 -16.86
N THR A 69 -11.04 38.75 -17.39
CA THR A 69 -11.86 39.60 -18.24
C THR A 69 -13.25 39.76 -17.62
N PRO A 70 -13.62 40.98 -17.16
CA PRO A 70 -14.94 41.26 -16.64
C PRO A 70 -16.03 41.08 -17.69
N GLY A 71 -17.05 40.32 -17.34
CA GLY A 71 -18.32 40.20 -18.06
C GLY A 71 -19.46 40.91 -17.33
N ALA A 72 -20.65 40.83 -17.92
CA ALA A 72 -21.85 41.46 -17.34
C ALA A 72 -22.35 40.77 -16.07
N THR A 73 -22.12 39.46 -15.96
CA THR A 73 -22.63 38.58 -14.90
C THR A 73 -21.58 37.60 -14.37
N ALA A 74 -20.38 37.59 -14.94
CA ALA A 74 -19.31 36.67 -14.58
C ALA A 74 -17.95 37.28 -14.91
N ASN A 75 -16.89 36.87 -14.23
CA ASN A 75 -15.51 37.15 -14.64
C ASN A 75 -14.89 35.91 -15.26
N ARG A 76 -14.39 36.03 -16.48
CA ARG A 76 -13.63 34.95 -17.12
C ARG A 76 -12.20 34.99 -16.60
N ILE A 77 -11.74 33.87 -16.08
CA ILE A 77 -10.36 33.61 -15.69
C ILE A 77 -9.76 32.68 -16.73
N TYR A 78 -8.64 33.08 -17.30
CA TYR A 78 -7.96 32.32 -18.33
C TYR A 78 -6.46 32.26 -18.05
N ASP A 79 -5.92 31.05 -17.94
CA ASP A 79 -4.49 30.76 -17.92
C ASP A 79 -4.15 29.80 -19.07
N PRO A 80 -3.39 30.23 -20.09
CA PRO A 80 -3.00 29.38 -21.20
C PRO A 80 -1.92 28.35 -20.90
N LEU A 81 -1.25 28.43 -19.74
CA LEU A 81 -0.07 27.62 -19.41
C LEU A 81 -0.20 26.83 -18.11
N ASP A 82 -1.33 26.96 -17.40
CA ASP A 82 -1.62 26.43 -16.04
C ASP A 82 -0.36 26.34 -15.18
N GLY A 83 0.26 27.52 -15.05
CA GLY A 83 1.53 27.73 -14.40
C GLY A 83 1.35 28.32 -13.00
N TYR A 84 2.47 28.64 -12.33
CA TYR A 84 2.42 29.37 -11.07
C TYR A 84 1.78 30.74 -11.26
N GLY A 85 0.54 30.93 -10.81
CA GLY A 85 -0.24 32.13 -11.06
C GLY A 85 -1.57 32.20 -10.33
N GLY A 86 -2.25 33.33 -10.49
CA GLY A 86 -3.59 33.49 -9.94
C GLY A 86 -4.25 34.82 -10.30
N SER A 87 -5.55 34.89 -10.03
CA SER A 87 -6.39 36.07 -10.21
C SER A 87 -7.24 36.30 -8.95
N GLY A 88 -7.20 37.50 -8.39
CA GLY A 88 -7.77 37.76 -7.07
C GLY A 88 -8.15 39.21 -6.83
N THR A 89 -8.53 39.52 -5.60
CA THR A 89 -8.78 40.90 -5.16
C THR A 89 -8.22 41.14 -3.76
N TYR A 90 -7.78 42.38 -3.54
CA TYR A 90 -7.47 42.88 -2.20
C TYR A 90 -8.77 43.24 -1.48
N LEU A 91 -8.85 42.85 -0.23
CA LEU A 91 -9.86 43.17 0.76
C LEU A 91 -9.26 44.17 1.76
N GLY A 92 -10.07 45.10 2.26
CA GLY A 92 -9.62 46.09 3.26
C GLY A 92 -9.63 45.56 4.68
N SER A 93 -9.09 44.35 4.91
CA SER A 93 -9.20 43.53 6.13
C SER A 93 -10.66 43.24 6.53
N THR A 94 -11.12 42.01 6.29
CA THR A 94 -12.53 41.62 6.47
C THR A 94 -12.67 40.43 7.41
N ASP A 95 -13.66 40.51 8.31
CA ASP A 95 -13.96 39.48 9.30
C ASP A 95 -14.99 38.48 8.74
N TYR A 96 -14.55 37.22 8.56
CA TYR A 96 -15.37 36.09 8.15
C TYR A 96 -15.47 35.01 9.24
N SER A 97 -15.16 35.34 10.50
CA SER A 97 -15.23 34.39 11.62
C SER A 97 -16.62 33.78 11.83
N ALA A 98 -17.68 34.47 11.38
CA ALA A 98 -19.05 33.94 11.39
C ALA A 98 -19.27 32.75 10.45
N GLU A 99 -18.41 32.59 9.43
CA GLU A 99 -18.51 31.56 8.38
C GLU A 99 -17.65 30.32 8.69
N LEU A 100 -17.13 30.21 9.91
CA LEU A 100 -16.21 29.14 10.34
C LEU A 100 -16.72 27.71 10.02
N ASN A 101 -18.03 27.49 10.10
CA ASN A 101 -18.65 26.19 9.83
C ASN A 101 -19.33 26.12 8.46
N SER A 102 -19.20 27.16 7.64
CA SER A 102 -19.75 27.21 6.29
C SER A 102 -18.77 26.60 5.29
N TYR A 103 -19.30 26.21 4.13
CA TYR A 103 -18.54 25.74 2.97
C TYR A 103 -18.51 26.82 1.91
N LEU A 104 -17.41 26.88 1.14
CA LEU A 104 -17.34 27.76 -0.03
C LEU A 104 -18.23 27.20 -1.14
N THR A 105 -19.02 28.07 -1.74
CA THR A 105 -19.80 27.76 -2.94
C THR A 105 -19.32 28.65 -4.08
N ILE A 106 -19.01 28.06 -5.23
CA ILE A 106 -18.60 28.80 -6.43
C ILE A 106 -19.54 28.44 -7.57
N ASP A 107 -20.35 29.39 -8.00
CA ASP A 107 -21.12 29.27 -9.23
C ASP A 107 -20.21 29.65 -10.40
N LEU A 108 -19.93 28.69 -11.27
CA LEU A 108 -19.05 28.89 -12.42
C LEU A 108 -19.49 28.11 -13.65
N THR A 109 -19.00 28.56 -14.80
CA THR A 109 -19.10 27.85 -16.08
C THR A 109 -17.70 27.50 -16.58
N ALA A 110 -17.41 26.20 -16.78
CA ALA A 110 -16.24 25.78 -17.55
C ALA A 110 -16.45 26.17 -19.03
N ASN A 111 -15.53 26.93 -19.62
CA ASN A 111 -15.67 27.37 -21.00
C ASN A 111 -15.28 26.24 -21.97
N VAL A 112 -15.75 26.33 -23.23
CA VAL A 112 -15.40 25.34 -24.26
C VAL A 112 -13.89 25.38 -24.52
N GLY A 113 -13.22 24.25 -24.31
CA GLY A 113 -11.75 24.16 -24.40
C GLY A 113 -11.03 24.38 -23.07
N ASN A 114 -11.75 24.43 -21.94
CA ASN A 114 -11.14 24.22 -20.63
C ASN A 114 -10.60 22.78 -20.57
N GLU A 115 -9.29 22.64 -20.40
CA GLU A 115 -8.61 21.34 -20.39
C GLU A 115 -8.04 21.00 -19.00
N VAL A 116 -8.16 21.92 -18.04
CA VAL A 116 -7.71 21.71 -16.66
C VAL A 116 -8.80 21.11 -15.81
N ASP A 117 -8.38 20.21 -14.93
CA ASP A 117 -9.25 19.42 -14.08
C ASP A 117 -9.41 20.00 -12.67
N THR A 118 -8.50 20.86 -12.17
CA THR A 118 -8.65 21.46 -10.83
C THR A 118 -8.12 22.90 -10.70
N PHE A 119 -8.61 23.65 -9.71
CA PHE A 119 -8.10 24.96 -9.31
C PHE A 119 -8.28 25.18 -7.81
N ASN A 120 -7.63 26.23 -7.28
CA ASN A 120 -7.67 26.52 -5.85
C ASN A 120 -8.28 27.89 -5.58
N PHE A 121 -9.16 27.95 -4.59
CA PHE A 121 -9.59 29.20 -3.97
C PHE A 121 -8.72 29.43 -2.73
N GLN A 122 -7.92 30.49 -2.71
CA GLN A 122 -7.03 30.83 -1.60
C GLN A 122 -7.44 32.15 -0.95
N MET A 123 -7.39 32.20 0.38
CA MET A 123 -7.46 33.43 1.18
C MET A 123 -6.12 33.70 1.86
N THR A 124 -5.83 34.98 2.12
CA THR A 124 -4.66 35.43 2.88
C THR A 124 -5.09 36.42 3.95
N ASP A 125 -4.60 36.24 5.19
CA ASP A 125 -4.85 37.17 6.29
C ASP A 125 -3.82 38.32 6.34
N VAL A 126 -4.01 39.27 7.26
CA VAL A 126 -3.10 40.41 7.47
C VAL A 126 -1.66 39.99 7.83
N ASN A 127 -1.47 38.77 8.32
CA ASN A 127 -0.18 38.24 8.74
C ASN A 127 0.51 37.45 7.63
N SER A 128 -0.06 37.45 6.41
CA SER A 128 0.39 36.65 5.28
C SER A 128 0.20 35.13 5.44
N ASN A 129 -0.60 34.69 6.42
CA ASN A 129 -1.00 33.30 6.49
C ASN A 129 -2.07 33.02 5.43
N THR A 130 -2.04 31.83 4.84
CA THR A 130 -2.95 31.45 3.77
C THR A 130 -3.78 30.23 4.11
N ALA A 131 -4.98 30.16 3.53
CA ALA A 131 -5.88 29.01 3.60
C ALA A 131 -6.47 28.77 2.21
N SER A 132 -6.44 27.52 1.75
CA SER A 132 -6.84 27.16 0.38
C SER A 132 -7.83 25.99 0.35
N TRP A 133 -8.80 26.08 -0.56
CA TRP A 133 -9.78 25.05 -0.87
C TRP A 133 -9.67 24.69 -2.34
N LYS A 134 -9.70 23.38 -2.63
CA LYS A 134 -9.46 22.82 -3.95
C LYS A 134 -10.80 22.46 -4.59
N PHE A 135 -10.93 22.75 -5.88
CA PHE A 135 -12.13 22.51 -6.67
C PHE A 135 -11.76 21.76 -7.93
N SER A 136 -12.59 20.79 -8.33
CA SER A 136 -12.44 20.08 -9.60
C SER A 136 -13.41 20.63 -10.66
N THR A 137 -12.94 20.71 -11.89
CA THR A 137 -13.70 21.01 -13.10
C THR A 137 -13.86 19.79 -14.02
N SER A 138 -13.26 18.64 -13.70
CA SER A 138 -13.22 17.44 -14.55
C SER A 138 -14.61 16.91 -14.92
N ASP A 139 -15.56 16.98 -13.98
CA ASP A 139 -16.93 16.48 -14.17
C ASP A 139 -17.90 17.54 -14.69
N LEU A 140 -17.42 18.76 -15.00
CA LEU A 140 -18.27 19.84 -15.47
C LEU A 140 -18.61 19.69 -16.95
N ILE A 141 -19.86 20.00 -17.29
CA ILE A 141 -20.30 20.07 -18.68
C ILE A 141 -19.92 21.45 -19.23
N PRO A 142 -19.04 21.55 -20.25
CA PRO A 142 -18.64 22.85 -20.79
C PRO A 142 -19.83 23.69 -21.26
N GLY A 143 -19.82 24.98 -20.88
CA GLY A 143 -20.89 25.93 -21.19
C GLY A 143 -22.11 25.85 -20.28
N VAL A 144 -22.12 24.97 -19.28
CA VAL A 144 -23.20 24.86 -18.27
C VAL A 144 -22.72 25.43 -16.95
N SER A 145 -23.41 26.47 -16.46
CA SER A 145 -23.19 27.01 -15.11
C SER A 145 -23.52 25.94 -14.07
N THR A 146 -22.56 25.68 -13.20
CA THR A 146 -22.61 24.65 -12.16
C THR A 146 -22.12 25.25 -10.86
N GLN A 147 -22.80 24.94 -9.76
CA GLN A 147 -22.33 25.28 -8.43
C GLN A 147 -21.39 24.19 -7.93
N LEU A 148 -20.16 24.59 -7.61
CA LEU A 148 -19.23 23.77 -6.86
C LEU A 148 -19.32 24.10 -5.37
N VAL A 149 -19.10 23.09 -4.53
CA VAL A 149 -19.06 23.23 -3.06
C VAL A 149 -17.72 22.68 -2.58
N SER A 150 -17.05 23.38 -1.65
CA SER A 150 -15.82 22.86 -1.05
C SER A 150 -16.11 21.59 -0.26
N SER A 151 -15.23 20.59 -0.33
CA SER A 151 -15.33 19.37 0.49
C SER A 151 -15.03 19.64 1.97
N ALA A 152 -14.23 20.67 2.25
CA ALA A 152 -13.86 21.07 3.61
C ALA A 152 -14.47 22.43 4.00
N PRO A 153 -14.87 22.62 5.28
CA PRO A 153 -15.43 23.87 5.77
C PRO A 153 -14.35 24.95 5.89
N MET A 154 -14.76 26.20 6.14
CA MET A 154 -13.83 27.32 6.34
C MET A 154 -12.86 27.10 7.52
N SER A 155 -13.27 26.33 8.53
CA SER A 155 -12.47 25.96 9.69
C SER A 155 -11.38 24.92 9.44
N SER A 156 -11.41 24.23 8.30
CA SER A 156 -10.50 23.13 7.99
C SER A 156 -10.10 23.15 6.51
N PRO A 157 -9.44 24.22 6.01
CA PRO A 157 -8.97 24.28 4.63
C PRO A 157 -8.04 23.10 4.31
N HIS A 158 -7.86 22.79 3.01
CA HIS A 158 -7.01 21.66 2.60
C HIS A 158 -5.53 21.91 2.91
N TYR A 159 -5.05 23.13 2.67
CA TYR A 159 -3.65 23.51 2.91
C TYR A 159 -3.48 25.03 3.07
N GLY A 160 -2.31 25.43 3.57
CA GLY A 160 -1.95 26.82 3.87
C GLY A 160 -0.44 26.99 4.09
N ASP A 161 0.04 28.20 3.84
CA ASP A 161 1.43 28.67 3.97
C ASP A 161 1.44 29.98 4.78
N ASN A 162 2.45 30.18 5.63
CA ASN A 162 2.67 31.39 6.45
C ASN A 162 3.71 32.35 5.85
N GLY A 163 4.09 32.16 4.57
CA GLY A 163 5.04 33.04 3.88
C GLY A 163 6.51 32.80 4.26
N ASP A 164 6.81 31.71 4.97
CA ASP A 164 8.17 31.23 5.17
C ASP A 164 8.56 30.38 3.97
N ASN A 165 9.63 30.78 3.27
CA ASN A 165 10.09 30.16 2.03
C ASN A 165 10.31 28.63 2.18
N GLY A 166 9.33 27.84 1.76
CA GLY A 166 9.53 26.50 1.20
C GLY A 166 9.80 25.35 2.17
N LEU A 167 8.87 25.07 3.08
CA LEU A 167 8.74 23.71 3.64
C LEU A 167 7.36 23.12 3.29
N PRO A 168 7.26 22.24 2.28
CA PRO A 168 6.04 21.49 2.02
C PRO A 168 5.95 20.31 3.00
N GLY A 169 4.91 20.24 3.84
CA GLY A 169 4.64 19.02 4.61
C GLY A 169 3.94 19.16 5.96
N SER A 170 3.69 20.37 6.48
CA SER A 170 2.80 20.53 7.65
C SER A 170 1.56 21.34 7.28
N PRO A 171 0.35 20.95 7.74
CA PRO A 171 -0.86 21.75 7.59
C PRO A 171 -0.74 23.02 8.45
N HIS A 172 -0.10 24.06 7.91
CA HIS A 172 0.19 25.30 8.63
C HIS A 172 -0.97 26.32 8.62
N TYR A 173 -2.14 25.95 8.08
CA TYR A 173 -3.34 26.78 8.14
C TYR A 173 -3.88 27.04 9.55
N GLN A 174 -3.34 26.39 10.59
CA GLN A 174 -3.77 26.57 11.98
C GLN A 174 -3.58 28.01 12.48
N ASP A 175 -2.67 28.77 11.86
CA ASP A 175 -2.39 30.17 12.20
C ASP A 175 -3.22 31.17 11.37
N PHE A 176 -3.99 30.70 10.38
CA PHE A 176 -4.81 31.55 9.52
C PHE A 176 -5.96 32.20 10.31
N ASP A 177 -6.00 33.53 10.35
CA ASP A 177 -7.03 34.30 11.04
C ASP A 177 -8.17 34.71 10.10
N LEU A 178 -9.26 33.93 10.14
CA LEU A 178 -10.51 34.22 9.41
C LEU A 178 -11.14 35.58 9.77
N SER A 179 -10.77 36.20 10.89
CA SER A 179 -11.29 37.52 11.28
C SER A 179 -10.58 38.69 10.60
N GLN A 180 -9.47 38.43 9.90
CA GLN A 180 -8.61 39.47 9.33
C GLN A 180 -8.16 39.14 7.90
N VAL A 181 -9.07 38.70 7.03
CA VAL A 181 -8.74 38.33 5.64
C VAL A 181 -8.52 39.59 4.77
N GLU A 182 -7.37 39.69 4.12
CA GLU A 182 -6.97 40.81 3.25
C GLU A 182 -6.90 40.47 1.76
N VAL A 183 -6.81 39.19 1.39
CA VAL A 183 -6.78 38.79 -0.02
C VAL A 183 -7.62 37.55 -0.19
N TRP A 184 -8.28 37.44 -1.34
CA TRP A 184 -8.64 36.14 -1.88
C TRP A 184 -8.32 36.06 -3.36
N GLN A 185 -8.06 34.85 -3.85
CA GLN A 185 -7.67 34.59 -5.22
C GLN A 185 -8.04 33.18 -5.69
N ILE A 186 -8.23 33.04 -7.00
CA ILE A 186 -8.22 31.78 -7.71
C ILE A 186 -6.79 31.53 -8.19
N GLN A 187 -6.24 30.36 -7.86
CA GLN A 187 -4.91 29.93 -8.30
C GLN A 187 -5.03 28.71 -9.19
N GLY A 188 -4.18 28.68 -10.22
CA GLY A 188 -3.98 27.49 -11.04
C GLY A 188 -3.20 26.42 -10.31
N GLU A 189 -3.10 25.26 -10.95
CA GLU A 189 -2.33 24.16 -10.42
C GLU A 189 -0.94 24.17 -11.06
N TYR A 190 0.11 24.13 -10.25
CA TYR A 190 1.46 24.24 -10.78
C TYR A 190 1.82 23.06 -11.68
N GLY A 191 2.14 23.34 -12.96
CA GLY A 191 2.80 22.38 -13.85
C GLY A 191 1.85 21.48 -14.63
N SER A 192 0.56 21.79 -14.63
CA SER A 192 -0.41 21.15 -15.50
C SER A 192 -0.22 21.64 -16.95
N PRO A 193 -0.26 20.74 -17.96
CA PRO A 193 0.01 21.10 -19.35
C PRO A 193 -1.20 21.73 -20.05
N TYR A 194 -2.33 21.84 -19.36
CA TYR A 194 -3.63 22.18 -19.92
C TYR A 194 -4.06 23.59 -19.51
N PRO A 195 -4.81 24.38 -20.30
CA PRO A 195 -5.26 25.71 -19.89
C PRO A 195 -6.49 25.73 -18.97
N ILE A 196 -6.48 26.58 -17.93
CA ILE A 196 -7.69 26.96 -17.17
C ILE A 196 -8.47 27.98 -17.99
N ASP A 197 -9.75 27.71 -18.24
CA ASP A 197 -10.68 28.64 -18.85
C ASP A 197 -12.07 28.55 -18.22
N ILE A 198 -12.29 29.31 -17.14
CA ILE A 198 -13.53 29.29 -16.36
C ILE A 198 -14.16 30.69 -16.28
N SER A 199 -15.48 30.75 -16.18
CA SER A 199 -16.23 31.99 -15.92
C SER A 199 -16.88 31.90 -14.55
N ILE A 200 -16.48 32.75 -13.60
CA ILE A 200 -17.03 32.74 -12.23
C ILE A 200 -18.15 33.77 -12.12
N GLU A 201 -19.33 33.31 -11.70
CA GLU A 201 -20.56 34.09 -11.60
C GLU A 201 -20.79 34.60 -10.18
N ASN A 202 -20.56 33.74 -9.18
CA ASN A 202 -20.77 34.06 -7.78
C ASN A 202 -19.88 33.18 -6.89
N ILE A 203 -19.41 33.76 -5.79
CA ILE A 203 -18.72 33.07 -4.70
C ILE A 203 -19.49 33.39 -3.43
N GLY A 204 -19.72 32.38 -2.60
CA GLY A 204 -20.44 32.53 -1.35
C GLY A 204 -20.05 31.52 -0.30
N PHE A 205 -20.71 31.62 0.84
CA PHE A 205 -20.62 30.66 1.92
C PHE A 205 -21.99 30.04 2.16
N SER A 206 -22.01 28.74 2.42
CA SER A 206 -23.24 28.06 2.82
C SER A 206 -22.98 27.02 3.90
N SER A 207 -23.81 27.06 4.93
CA SER A 207 -23.88 26.09 6.01
C SER A 207 -24.95 25.01 5.76
N SER A 208 -25.78 25.21 4.72
CA SER A 208 -26.94 24.38 4.40
C SER A 208 -26.70 23.42 3.23
N VAL A 209 -25.62 23.61 2.47
CA VAL A 209 -25.19 22.69 1.39
C VAL A 209 -24.57 21.42 1.96
N THR A 210 -24.74 20.31 1.24
CA THR A 210 -24.04 19.06 1.54
C THR A 210 -22.68 19.10 0.83
N PRO A 211 -21.55 19.04 1.54
CA PRO A 211 -20.25 19.02 0.90
C PRO A 211 -20.02 17.70 0.15
N PRO A 212 -19.21 17.71 -0.93
CA PRO A 212 -18.72 16.48 -1.53
C PRO A 212 -17.81 15.72 -0.53
N PRO A 213 -17.55 14.42 -0.78
CA PRO A 213 -16.59 13.66 0.03
C PRO A 213 -15.21 14.33 0.07
N LEU A 214 -14.48 14.15 1.17
CA LEU A 214 -13.15 14.74 1.37
C LEU A 214 -12.07 14.24 0.40
N TYR A 215 -12.29 13.12 -0.27
CA TYR A 215 -11.47 12.63 -1.37
C TYR A 215 -12.34 11.93 -2.42
N THR A 216 -11.94 12.02 -3.68
CA THR A 216 -12.60 11.34 -4.81
C THR A 216 -12.57 9.83 -4.61
N GLY A 217 -13.69 9.16 -4.90
CA GLY A 217 -13.80 7.70 -4.77
C GLY A 217 -14.19 7.19 -3.38
N ARG A 218 -14.42 8.07 -2.40
CA ARG A 218 -14.88 7.67 -1.04
C ARG A 218 -16.26 7.01 -1.04
N ASP A 219 -17.15 7.39 -1.96
CA ASP A 219 -18.54 6.91 -1.99
C ASP A 219 -18.65 5.40 -1.80
N ALA A 220 -19.61 4.91 -1.01
CA ALA A 220 -19.72 3.50 -0.64
C ALA A 220 -19.75 2.53 -1.85
N ASN A 221 -20.26 2.97 -3.00
CA ASN A 221 -20.36 2.18 -4.24
C ASN A 221 -19.46 2.73 -5.36
N ALA A 222 -18.36 3.40 -5.03
CA ALA A 222 -17.43 3.94 -6.02
C ALA A 222 -16.92 2.82 -6.95
N ALA A 223 -16.99 3.07 -8.27
CA ALA A 223 -16.73 2.05 -9.29
C ALA A 223 -15.30 1.51 -9.27
N TRP A 224 -14.33 2.33 -8.86
CA TRP A 224 -12.92 1.96 -8.79
C TRP A 224 -12.66 0.75 -7.87
N ARG A 225 -13.51 0.46 -6.87
CA ARG A 225 -13.32 -0.72 -6.00
C ARG A 225 -13.48 -2.04 -6.75
N ALA A 226 -14.45 -2.13 -7.67
CA ALA A 226 -14.61 -3.32 -8.51
C ALA A 226 -13.46 -3.49 -9.53
N GLU A 227 -12.92 -2.37 -10.00
CA GLU A 227 -11.70 -2.35 -10.81
C GLU A 227 -10.49 -2.81 -9.98
N ALA A 228 -10.37 -2.34 -8.73
CA ALA A 228 -9.33 -2.77 -7.81
C ALA A 228 -9.38 -4.27 -7.53
N ASP A 229 -10.57 -4.85 -7.30
CA ASP A 229 -10.74 -6.30 -7.15
C ASP A 229 -10.24 -7.08 -8.38
N THR A 230 -10.53 -6.57 -9.58
CA THR A 230 -10.06 -7.17 -10.84
C THR A 230 -8.55 -7.11 -10.96
N ARG A 231 -7.94 -5.97 -10.59
CA ARG A 231 -6.48 -5.80 -10.58
C ARG A 231 -5.83 -6.70 -9.55
N ILE A 232 -6.36 -6.76 -8.32
CA ILE A 232 -5.86 -7.64 -7.24
C ILE A 232 -5.88 -9.10 -7.69
N ASP A 233 -6.97 -9.58 -8.31
CA ASP A 233 -7.02 -10.96 -8.81
C ASP A 233 -6.01 -11.22 -9.94
N ALA A 234 -5.68 -10.20 -10.74
CA ALA A 234 -4.67 -10.31 -11.79
C ALA A 234 -3.23 -10.28 -11.27
N VAL A 235 -2.92 -9.39 -10.32
CA VAL A 235 -1.53 -9.07 -9.92
C VAL A 235 -1.10 -9.70 -8.60
N ARG A 236 -2.04 -10.09 -7.73
CA ARG A 236 -1.76 -10.68 -6.40
C ARG A 236 -2.09 -12.15 -6.30
N LYS A 237 -2.76 -12.73 -7.30
CA LYS A 237 -3.17 -14.13 -7.28
C LYS A 237 -2.62 -14.90 -8.47
N ALA A 238 -2.37 -16.19 -8.26
CA ALA A 238 -1.94 -17.13 -9.28
C ALA A 238 -2.66 -18.46 -9.12
N ASP A 239 -2.60 -19.32 -10.15
CA ASP A 239 -3.26 -20.61 -10.13
C ASP A 239 -2.39 -21.63 -9.35
N LEU A 240 -3.00 -22.32 -8.38
CA LEU A 240 -2.43 -23.40 -7.61
C LEU A 240 -3.23 -24.68 -7.88
N LEU A 241 -2.59 -25.66 -8.49
CA LEU A 241 -3.12 -26.98 -8.79
C LEU A 241 -2.45 -28.02 -7.90
N VAL A 242 -3.25 -28.81 -7.18
CA VAL A 242 -2.79 -29.97 -6.41
C VAL A 242 -3.22 -31.24 -7.13
N ASN A 243 -2.25 -32.08 -7.51
CA ASN A 243 -2.51 -33.41 -8.05
C ASN A 243 -2.35 -34.43 -6.92
N VAL A 244 -3.39 -35.22 -6.66
CA VAL A 244 -3.40 -36.22 -5.60
C VAL A 244 -3.36 -37.62 -6.19
N THR A 245 -2.34 -38.39 -5.82
CA THR A 245 -2.17 -39.77 -6.28
C THR A 245 -1.91 -40.74 -5.13
N ASP A 246 -2.14 -42.02 -5.40
CA ASP A 246 -1.70 -43.13 -4.55
C ASP A 246 -0.22 -43.46 -4.79
N ALA A 247 0.33 -44.42 -4.03
CA ALA A 247 1.73 -44.83 -4.13
C ALA A 247 2.11 -45.49 -5.48
N ALA A 248 1.13 -45.80 -6.33
CA ALA A 248 1.33 -46.33 -7.67
C ALA A 248 1.13 -45.26 -8.77
N GLY A 249 0.87 -44.00 -8.39
CA GLY A 249 0.59 -42.89 -9.30
C GLY A 249 -0.82 -42.90 -9.88
N VAL A 250 -1.75 -43.65 -9.28
CA VAL A 250 -3.17 -43.62 -9.65
C VAL A 250 -3.82 -42.40 -8.99
N PRO A 251 -4.58 -41.58 -9.74
CA PRO A 251 -5.33 -40.48 -9.16
C PRO A 251 -6.27 -40.91 -8.03
N LEU A 252 -6.42 -40.07 -7.01
CA LEU A 252 -7.30 -40.32 -5.85
C LEU A 252 -8.44 -39.30 -5.76
N PRO A 253 -9.58 -39.53 -6.45
CA PRO A 253 -10.75 -38.66 -6.36
C PRO A 253 -11.36 -38.65 -4.97
N GLY A 254 -11.95 -37.52 -4.59
CA GLY A 254 -12.57 -37.35 -3.28
C GLY A 254 -11.60 -37.09 -2.12
N ALA A 255 -10.29 -37.05 -2.37
CA ALA A 255 -9.31 -36.62 -1.38
C ALA A 255 -9.58 -35.18 -0.96
N ALA A 256 -9.64 -34.94 0.36
CA ALA A 256 -9.80 -33.61 0.92
C ALA A 256 -8.46 -32.86 0.80
N VAL A 257 -8.47 -31.67 0.19
CA VAL A 257 -7.27 -30.84 -0.02
C VAL A 257 -7.46 -29.48 0.66
N ALA A 258 -6.82 -29.30 1.81
CA ALA A 258 -6.78 -28.02 2.54
C ALA A 258 -5.57 -27.21 2.05
N ILE A 259 -5.81 -25.97 1.62
CA ILE A 259 -4.79 -25.03 1.12
C ILE A 259 -4.79 -23.83 2.07
N GLU A 260 -3.85 -23.84 3.01
CA GLU A 260 -3.76 -22.87 4.10
C GLU A 260 -2.57 -21.94 3.87
N MET A 261 -2.83 -20.70 3.50
CA MET A 261 -1.80 -19.67 3.42
C MET A 261 -1.15 -19.45 4.79
N GLN A 262 0.16 -19.23 4.79
CA GLN A 262 0.98 -18.96 5.98
C GLN A 262 1.54 -17.55 5.97
N GLU A 263 1.87 -17.01 4.78
CA GLU A 263 2.44 -15.68 4.62
C GLU A 263 2.15 -15.13 3.23
N HIS A 264 1.95 -13.82 3.12
CA HIS A 264 1.88 -13.08 1.85
C HIS A 264 3.23 -12.96 1.16
N GLU A 265 3.22 -13.02 -0.18
CA GLU A 265 4.36 -12.55 -0.99
C GLU A 265 4.55 -11.03 -0.81
N TYR A 266 3.44 -10.28 -0.79
CA TYR A 266 3.39 -8.84 -0.55
C TYR A 266 3.82 -8.49 0.88
N ARG A 267 4.62 -7.44 1.04
CA ARG A 267 5.19 -7.08 2.34
C ARG A 267 4.25 -6.18 3.11
N PHE A 268 3.62 -6.72 4.15
CA PHE A 268 2.86 -5.92 5.10
C PHE A 268 3.67 -5.76 6.37
N GLY A 269 3.88 -4.51 6.80
CA GLY A 269 4.71 -4.28 7.98
C GLY A 269 4.39 -3.06 8.81
N THR A 270 5.17 -2.90 9.88
CA THR A 270 5.07 -1.76 10.80
C THR A 270 6.44 -1.33 11.28
N GLU A 271 6.56 -0.04 11.56
CA GLU A 271 7.63 0.52 12.36
C GLU A 271 7.39 0.29 13.86
N ALA A 272 8.46 0.04 14.61
CA ALA A 272 8.46 0.14 16.06
C ALA A 272 9.87 0.42 16.65
N PRO A 273 9.97 1.05 17.84
CA PRO A 273 11.26 1.31 18.50
C PRO A 273 11.95 0.02 18.97
N PHE A 274 13.29 -0.01 18.98
CA PHE A 274 14.08 -1.22 19.33
C PHE A 274 13.64 -1.94 20.61
N ASN A 275 13.26 -1.18 21.64
CA ASN A 275 12.89 -1.74 22.94
C ASN A 275 11.52 -2.41 22.93
N SER A 276 10.66 -2.16 21.94
CA SER A 276 9.37 -2.85 21.81
C SER A 276 9.58 -4.32 21.40
N PHE A 277 10.62 -4.61 20.60
CA PHE A 277 10.99 -5.95 20.16
C PHE A 277 11.75 -6.75 21.23
N THR A 278 12.58 -6.08 22.03
CA THR A 278 13.51 -6.77 22.96
C THR A 278 13.05 -6.73 24.42
N GLY A 279 12.24 -5.74 24.80
CA GLY A 279 11.83 -5.55 26.18
C GLY A 279 10.81 -6.60 26.66
N SER A 280 10.72 -6.77 27.99
CA SER A 280 9.91 -7.83 28.64
C SER A 280 8.66 -7.33 29.38
N GLY A 281 8.41 -6.01 29.39
CA GLY A 281 7.21 -5.43 30.00
C GLY A 281 5.92 -5.85 29.28
N SER A 282 4.77 -5.75 29.97
CA SER A 282 3.48 -6.17 29.40
C SER A 282 3.16 -5.46 28.09
N VAL A 283 3.43 -4.17 27.99
CA VAL A 283 3.23 -3.39 26.75
C VAL A 283 4.08 -3.94 25.60
N ASN A 284 5.37 -4.21 25.83
CA ASN A 284 6.25 -4.80 24.82
C ASN A 284 5.78 -6.20 24.41
N ASN A 285 5.35 -7.04 25.36
CA ASN A 285 4.89 -8.39 25.05
C ASN A 285 3.60 -8.38 24.20
N THR A 286 2.65 -7.51 24.52
CA THR A 286 1.44 -7.34 23.71
C THR A 286 1.78 -6.76 22.34
N HIS A 287 2.68 -5.78 22.27
CA HIS A 287 3.15 -5.22 21.00
C HIS A 287 3.75 -6.30 20.10
N LYS A 288 4.70 -7.09 20.60
CA LYS A 288 5.31 -8.21 19.85
C LYS A 288 4.28 -9.20 19.35
N GLN A 289 3.31 -9.57 20.19
CA GLN A 289 2.21 -10.44 19.77
C GLN A 289 1.42 -9.82 18.62
N LYS A 290 1.11 -8.52 18.68
CA LYS A 290 0.41 -7.82 17.60
C LYS A 290 1.23 -7.67 16.34
N VAL A 291 2.56 -7.52 16.45
CA VAL A 291 3.43 -7.50 15.27
C VAL A 291 3.37 -8.85 14.55
N LEU A 292 3.54 -9.96 15.29
CA LEU A 292 3.50 -11.32 14.71
C LEU A 292 2.13 -11.77 14.22
N GLU A 293 1.06 -11.16 14.71
CA GLU A 293 -0.32 -11.45 14.28
C GLU A 293 -0.64 -10.77 12.95
N LEU A 294 -0.02 -9.62 12.66
CA LEU A 294 -0.50 -8.69 11.62
C LEU A 294 0.45 -8.50 10.45
N PHE A 295 1.73 -8.85 10.59
CA PHE A 295 2.78 -8.44 9.66
C PHE A 295 3.77 -9.55 9.35
N ASN A 296 4.36 -9.48 8.16
CA ASN A 296 5.53 -10.28 7.75
C ASN A 296 6.81 -9.44 7.65
N THR A 297 6.72 -8.12 7.84
CA THR A 297 7.85 -7.19 7.76
C THR A 297 7.85 -6.23 8.95
N ALA A 298 9.02 -5.83 9.43
CA ALA A 298 9.16 -4.84 10.51
C ALA A 298 10.29 -3.82 10.23
N THR A 299 10.03 -2.57 10.60
CA THR A 299 11.01 -1.46 10.52
C THR A 299 11.46 -1.07 11.92
N PRO A 300 12.72 -1.32 12.32
CA PRO A 300 13.20 -0.91 13.64
C PRO A 300 13.51 0.60 13.66
N GLN A 301 12.74 1.38 14.44
CA GLN A 301 12.87 2.85 14.56
C GLN A 301 14.24 3.30 15.01
N HIS A 302 14.61 4.54 14.68
CA HIS A 302 15.83 5.19 15.17
C HIS A 302 17.11 4.47 14.70
N PHE A 303 17.07 3.88 13.50
CA PHE A 303 18.26 3.42 12.77
C PHE A 303 19.06 4.58 12.16
N SER A 304 18.76 5.86 12.46
CA SER A 304 19.46 7.02 11.88
C SER A 304 20.96 7.04 12.18
N TRP A 305 21.76 7.70 11.33
CA TRP A 305 23.21 7.86 11.49
C TRP A 305 23.61 8.34 12.90
N ARG A 306 23.02 9.44 13.37
CA ARG A 306 23.30 9.96 14.72
C ARG A 306 23.04 8.96 15.83
N ALA A 307 21.90 8.25 15.80
CA ALA A 307 21.59 7.23 16.79
C ALA A 307 22.59 6.06 16.76
N TRP A 308 23.11 5.71 15.59
CA TRP A 308 24.10 4.64 15.42
C TRP A 308 25.47 4.98 16.04
N GLU A 309 25.94 6.21 15.91
CA GLU A 309 27.30 6.59 16.34
C GLU A 309 27.37 7.30 17.68
N ASP A 310 26.44 8.22 17.96
CA ASP A 310 26.45 8.99 19.21
C ASP A 310 25.71 8.28 20.35
N GLU A 311 24.91 7.26 20.03
CA GLU A 311 23.95 6.64 20.96
C GLU A 311 23.11 7.71 21.69
N GLU A 312 22.66 8.73 20.93
CA GLU A 312 22.08 10.01 21.39
C GLU A 312 21.09 9.86 22.55
N ILE A 313 20.37 8.74 22.57
CA ILE A 313 19.61 8.30 23.73
C ILE A 313 20.08 6.88 24.05
N ALA A 314 20.53 6.62 25.28
CA ALA A 314 21.07 5.31 25.71
C ALA A 314 20.14 4.08 25.46
N LYS A 315 18.87 4.31 25.10
CA LYS A 315 17.92 3.28 24.67
C LYS A 315 18.06 2.88 23.18
N TYR A 316 18.76 3.67 22.38
CA TYR A 316 18.98 3.51 20.94
C TYR A 316 20.49 3.39 20.67
N SER A 317 21.08 2.26 21.10
CA SER A 317 22.46 1.90 20.82
C SER A 317 22.55 0.90 19.67
N GLN A 318 23.74 0.74 19.08
CA GLN A 318 24.00 -0.30 18.08
C GLN A 318 23.64 -1.70 18.61
N ALA A 319 23.92 -1.97 19.88
CA ALA A 319 23.59 -3.25 20.50
C ALA A 319 22.07 -3.49 20.54
N ASN A 320 21.27 -2.47 20.83
CA ASN A 320 19.81 -2.60 20.83
C ASN A 320 19.24 -2.69 19.41
N ALA A 321 19.85 -1.99 18.45
CA ALA A 321 19.51 -2.09 17.03
C ALA A 321 19.72 -3.53 16.51
N LEU A 322 20.90 -4.11 16.77
CA LEU A 322 21.21 -5.49 16.38
C LEU A 322 20.32 -6.51 17.10
N ALA A 323 20.05 -6.32 18.40
CA ALA A 323 19.14 -7.19 19.13
C ALA A 323 17.68 -7.11 18.62
N ALA A 324 17.25 -5.96 18.12
CA ALA A 324 15.96 -5.82 17.46
C ALA A 324 15.93 -6.57 16.12
N LEU A 325 16.98 -6.45 15.30
CA LEU A 325 17.12 -7.21 14.05
C LEU A 325 17.15 -8.72 14.30
N ASP A 326 17.90 -9.18 15.31
CA ASP A 326 17.93 -10.59 15.71
C ASP A 326 16.52 -11.07 16.10
N TRP A 327 15.77 -10.26 16.84
CA TRP A 327 14.39 -10.62 17.20
C TRP A 327 13.47 -10.69 15.98
N ILE A 328 13.59 -9.76 15.03
CA ILE A 328 12.82 -9.75 13.78
C ILE A 328 13.10 -11.04 12.99
N GLU A 329 14.38 -11.36 12.78
CA GLU A 329 14.84 -12.57 12.08
C GLU A 329 14.39 -13.86 12.78
N ASP A 330 14.59 -13.96 14.10
CA ASP A 330 14.23 -15.13 14.92
C ASP A 330 12.73 -15.45 14.90
N ASN A 331 11.89 -14.47 14.55
CA ASN A 331 10.44 -14.64 14.45
C ASN A 331 9.93 -14.70 13.00
N GLY A 332 10.83 -14.84 12.02
CA GLY A 332 10.47 -15.05 10.62
C GLY A 332 9.92 -13.80 9.93
N LEU A 333 10.26 -12.61 10.41
CA LEU A 333 9.90 -11.36 9.78
C LEU A 333 11.06 -10.85 8.92
N ASP A 334 10.75 -10.18 7.81
CA ASP A 334 11.72 -9.38 7.08
C ASP A 334 11.99 -8.05 7.78
N ALA A 335 13.25 -7.61 7.78
CA ALA A 335 13.60 -6.28 8.27
C ALA A 335 13.67 -5.26 7.13
N TYR A 336 12.96 -4.14 7.28
CA TYR A 336 13.07 -2.95 6.43
C TYR A 336 13.85 -1.87 7.19
N GLY A 337 15.05 -1.53 6.75
CA GLY A 337 15.94 -0.58 7.39
C GLY A 337 15.63 0.88 7.04
N HIS A 338 15.62 1.74 8.05
CA HIS A 338 15.44 3.18 7.90
C HIS A 338 16.38 3.90 8.89
N VAL A 339 17.50 4.49 8.51
CA VAL A 339 18.03 4.84 7.17
C VAL A 339 19.56 4.92 7.26
N TYR A 340 20.32 4.81 6.17
CA TYR A 340 21.75 5.16 6.19
C TYR A 340 21.97 6.67 6.35
N VAL A 341 21.42 7.50 5.44
CA VAL A 341 21.66 8.94 5.43
C VAL A 341 20.34 9.72 5.45
N TRP A 342 20.24 10.66 6.38
CA TRP A 342 19.26 11.76 6.34
C TRP A 342 20.09 13.05 6.24
N PRO A 343 20.10 13.78 5.11
CA PRO A 343 21.23 14.65 4.74
C PRO A 343 21.24 16.07 5.32
N ASP A 344 20.53 16.32 6.40
CA ASP A 344 20.61 17.56 7.19
C ASP A 344 21.47 17.36 8.45
N ARG A 345 21.91 18.47 9.03
CA ARG A 345 22.87 18.48 10.12
C ARG A 345 22.35 17.74 11.35
N VAL A 346 21.08 17.92 11.73
CA VAL A 346 20.57 17.42 13.02
C VAL A 346 20.50 15.89 13.08
N HIS A 347 20.49 15.22 11.92
CA HIS A 347 20.49 13.75 11.82
C HIS A 347 21.89 13.14 11.63
N THR A 348 22.94 13.97 11.58
CA THR A 348 24.34 13.52 11.59
C THR A 348 24.92 13.49 13.00
N PRO A 349 25.99 12.70 13.26
CA PRO A 349 26.68 12.68 14.55
C PRO A 349 27.29 14.03 14.92
N ASP A 350 27.42 14.30 16.22
CA ASP A 350 27.93 15.56 16.78
C ASP A 350 29.28 15.97 16.15
N ALA A 351 30.13 15.01 15.81
CA ALA A 351 31.41 15.25 15.13
C ALA A 351 31.25 15.79 13.70
N VAL A 352 30.27 15.28 12.95
CA VAL A 352 29.95 15.74 11.59
C VAL A 352 29.23 17.08 11.66
N GLN A 353 28.33 17.26 12.63
CA GLN A 353 27.67 18.55 12.88
C GLN A 353 28.69 19.67 13.12
N ALA A 354 29.74 19.41 13.90
CA ALA A 354 30.81 20.37 14.15
C ALA A 354 31.55 20.77 12.86
N LYS A 355 31.77 19.83 11.94
CA LYS A 355 32.40 20.08 10.63
C LYS A 355 31.49 20.90 9.71
N ILE A 356 30.19 20.60 9.68
CA ILE A 356 29.19 21.39 8.94
C ILE A 356 29.16 22.83 9.46
N VAL A 357 29.12 23.02 10.78
CA VAL A 357 29.18 24.35 11.39
C VAL A 357 30.47 25.07 11.01
N GLU A 358 31.63 24.41 11.13
CA GLU A 358 32.92 24.99 10.74
C GLU A 358 32.93 25.41 9.25
N TYR A 359 32.30 24.64 8.36
CA TYR A 359 32.28 24.93 6.92
C TYR A 359 31.66 26.30 6.61
N TYR A 360 30.59 26.67 7.33
CA TYR A 360 29.84 27.92 7.14
C TYR A 360 30.32 29.08 8.02
N GLU A 361 31.28 28.87 8.92
CA GLU A 361 31.84 29.93 9.75
C GLU A 361 32.52 31.01 8.89
N PRO A 362 32.26 32.33 9.12
CA PRO A 362 32.84 33.41 8.30
C PRO A 362 34.37 33.45 8.27
N GLY A 363 35.05 32.80 9.23
CA GLY A 363 36.50 32.71 9.31
C GLY A 363 37.12 31.54 8.54
N THR A 364 36.30 30.64 7.99
CA THR A 364 36.79 29.40 7.37
C THR A 364 37.34 29.68 5.98
N THR A 365 38.62 29.37 5.80
CA THR A 365 39.31 29.61 4.52
C THR A 365 38.83 28.62 3.45
N PRO A 366 38.89 28.98 2.14
CA PRO A 366 38.55 28.04 1.06
C PRO A 366 39.33 26.73 1.09
N THR A 367 40.60 26.77 1.53
CA THR A 367 41.40 25.55 1.72
C THR A 367 40.85 24.67 2.84
N ARG A 368 40.35 25.26 3.93
CA ARG A 368 39.72 24.50 5.02
C ARG A 368 38.35 23.99 4.61
N GLN A 369 37.56 24.75 3.85
CA GLN A 369 36.28 24.28 3.29
C GLN A 369 36.48 23.04 2.40
N ALA A 370 37.48 23.05 1.50
CA ALA A 370 37.79 21.87 0.69
C ALA A 370 38.28 20.66 1.51
N GLN A 371 38.96 20.90 2.64
CA GLN A 371 39.32 19.81 3.56
C GLN A 371 38.09 19.25 4.28
N LEU A 372 37.22 20.12 4.79
CA LEU A 372 35.98 19.74 5.45
C LEU A 372 35.06 18.97 4.51
N GLU A 373 34.93 19.38 3.24
CA GLU A 373 34.20 18.63 2.22
C GLU A 373 34.73 17.20 2.07
N GLY A 374 36.06 17.02 1.98
CA GLY A 374 36.68 15.70 1.92
C GLY A 374 36.51 14.88 3.21
N GLU A 375 36.60 15.53 4.38
CA GLU A 375 36.37 14.90 5.68
C GLU A 375 34.92 14.43 5.82
N ILE A 376 33.94 15.28 5.50
CA ILE A 376 32.51 14.96 5.56
C ILE A 376 32.17 13.87 4.54
N ARG A 377 32.68 13.94 3.30
CA ARG A 377 32.49 12.88 2.29
C ARG A 377 32.95 11.52 2.82
N GLN A 378 34.12 11.47 3.45
CA GLN A 378 34.65 10.23 4.02
C GLN A 378 33.83 9.76 5.23
N ASP A 379 33.39 10.67 6.11
CA ASP A 379 32.55 10.30 7.26
C ASP A 379 31.26 9.59 6.82
N VAL A 380 30.61 10.07 5.74
CA VAL A 380 29.39 9.42 5.21
C VAL A 380 29.69 8.00 4.70
N LEU A 381 30.78 7.84 3.94
CA LEU A 381 31.16 6.53 3.39
C LEU A 381 31.59 5.55 4.48
N ASP A 382 32.31 6.03 5.49
CA ASP A 382 32.69 5.24 6.65
C ASP A 382 31.46 4.81 7.43
N HIS A 383 30.47 5.70 7.61
CA HIS A 383 29.19 5.38 8.26
C HIS A 383 28.43 4.26 7.53
N ILE A 384 28.22 4.42 6.21
CA ILE A 384 27.52 3.41 5.40
C ILE A 384 28.26 2.07 5.48
N THR A 385 29.59 2.10 5.46
CA THR A 385 30.41 0.90 5.54
C THR A 385 30.31 0.22 6.91
N ASP A 386 30.45 0.98 8.00
CA ASP A 386 30.40 0.47 9.38
C ASP A 386 29.04 -0.15 9.68
N LYS A 387 27.99 0.64 9.53
CA LYS A 387 26.63 0.19 9.79
C LYS A 387 26.22 -0.93 8.85
N GLY A 388 26.53 -0.80 7.56
CA GLY A 388 26.17 -1.82 6.58
C GLY A 388 26.87 -3.15 6.80
N THR A 389 28.14 -3.14 7.21
CA THR A 389 28.83 -4.37 7.61
C THR A 389 28.19 -5.02 8.83
N ALA A 390 27.73 -4.22 9.80
CA ALA A 390 27.13 -4.73 11.03
C ALA A 390 25.77 -5.41 10.80
N ILE A 391 25.01 -4.98 9.79
CA ILE A 391 23.63 -5.44 9.54
C ILE A 391 23.50 -6.35 8.30
N ALA A 392 24.60 -6.59 7.57
CA ALA A 392 24.60 -7.38 6.35
C ALA A 392 23.94 -8.76 6.57
N GLY A 393 23.03 -9.13 5.66
CA GLY A 393 22.24 -10.36 5.75
C GLY A 393 21.09 -10.36 6.76
N LYS A 394 20.92 -9.30 7.57
CA LYS A 394 19.79 -9.17 8.53
C LYS A 394 18.70 -8.23 8.07
N VAL A 395 18.98 -7.43 7.05
CA VAL A 395 18.06 -6.42 6.50
C VAL A 395 17.79 -6.75 5.05
N ARG A 396 16.51 -6.84 4.69
CA ARG A 396 16.09 -7.19 3.32
C ARG A 396 16.03 -5.97 2.42
N TYR A 397 15.51 -4.86 2.94
CA TYR A 397 15.38 -3.58 2.23
C TYR A 397 15.95 -2.47 3.11
N MET A 398 16.63 -1.48 2.53
CA MET A 398 17.22 -0.38 3.27
C MET A 398 17.02 0.94 2.54
N ASN A 399 16.44 1.92 3.23
CA ASN A 399 16.52 3.30 2.78
C ASN A 399 17.98 3.76 2.88
N VAL A 400 18.62 3.96 1.72
CA VAL A 400 19.95 4.56 1.64
C VAL A 400 19.87 6.02 2.01
N VAL A 401 18.84 6.70 1.49
CA VAL A 401 18.61 8.11 1.80
C VAL A 401 17.15 8.39 2.09
N ASN A 402 16.91 9.30 3.03
CA ASN A 402 15.60 9.82 3.39
C ASN A 402 15.53 11.33 3.11
N GLU A 403 14.46 11.78 2.45
CA GLU A 403 14.06 13.18 2.30
C GLU A 403 15.12 14.13 1.68
N LEU A 404 15.71 13.71 0.56
CA LEU A 404 16.76 14.45 -0.14
C LEU A 404 16.33 15.85 -0.59
N ARG A 405 15.03 16.07 -0.86
CA ARG A 405 14.55 17.38 -1.32
C ARG A 405 14.61 18.44 -0.23
N ASN A 406 14.21 18.09 1.00
CA ASN A 406 14.08 19.05 2.09
C ASN A 406 15.33 19.10 2.99
N ASN A 407 16.13 18.04 3.04
CA ASN A 407 17.27 17.90 3.94
C ASN A 407 18.58 17.97 3.15
N ARG A 408 19.09 19.19 2.96
CA ARG A 408 20.09 19.50 1.93
C ARG A 408 21.49 19.83 2.44
N GLU A 409 21.71 20.03 3.74
CA GLU A 409 22.98 20.60 4.25
C GLU A 409 24.23 19.79 3.88
N LEU A 410 24.16 18.45 3.81
CA LEU A 410 25.26 17.63 3.29
C LEU A 410 25.46 17.81 1.78
N LEU A 411 24.37 17.86 1.01
CA LEU A 411 24.40 17.98 -0.45
C LEU A 411 24.89 19.36 -0.89
N ASP A 412 24.55 20.41 -0.13
CA ASP A 412 24.99 21.78 -0.38
C ASP A 412 26.52 21.93 -0.20
N ILE A 413 27.15 21.04 0.59
CA ILE A 413 28.60 20.95 0.76
C ILE A 413 29.22 20.01 -0.28
N LEU A 414 28.63 18.82 -0.48
CA LEU A 414 29.26 17.70 -1.18
C LEU A 414 28.93 17.61 -2.69
N GLY A 415 27.82 18.22 -3.11
CA GLY A 415 27.20 18.02 -4.42
C GLY A 415 26.17 16.89 -4.43
N ASP A 416 25.22 16.94 -5.37
CA ASP A 416 24.16 15.91 -5.49
C ASP A 416 24.69 14.56 -6.03
N ASP A 417 25.81 14.58 -6.75
CA ASP A 417 26.43 13.39 -7.33
C ASP A 417 26.90 12.38 -6.29
N VAL A 418 27.21 12.85 -5.07
CA VAL A 418 27.64 12.01 -3.95
C VAL A 418 26.62 10.94 -3.55
N VAL A 419 25.33 11.16 -3.83
CA VAL A 419 24.28 10.18 -3.52
C VAL A 419 24.51 8.88 -4.29
N THR A 420 25.05 8.96 -5.52
CA THR A 420 25.41 7.76 -6.30
C THR A 420 26.49 6.94 -5.58
N ASP A 421 27.49 7.62 -5.00
CA ASP A 421 28.55 6.97 -4.23
C ASP A 421 27.99 6.28 -2.98
N TRP A 422 26.98 6.86 -2.32
CA TRP A 422 26.32 6.27 -1.15
C TRP A 422 25.62 4.96 -1.50
N PHE A 423 24.88 4.90 -2.60
CA PHE A 423 24.28 3.65 -3.08
C PHE A 423 25.33 2.61 -3.47
N GLN A 424 26.43 3.03 -4.10
CA GLN A 424 27.54 2.13 -4.44
C GLN A 424 28.22 1.55 -3.19
N ALA A 425 28.43 2.38 -2.17
CA ALA A 425 28.98 1.94 -0.88
C ALA A 425 28.03 0.94 -0.19
N ALA A 426 26.73 1.22 -0.18
CA ALA A 426 25.72 0.32 0.40
C ALA A 426 25.64 -1.03 -0.34
N ARG A 427 25.76 -1.05 -1.68
CA ARG A 427 25.82 -2.30 -2.45
C ARG A 427 27.11 -3.08 -2.20
N ALA A 428 28.22 -2.39 -1.90
CA ALA A 428 29.51 -3.03 -1.67
C ALA A 428 29.56 -3.82 -0.35
N VAL A 429 28.80 -3.39 0.66
CA VAL A 429 28.72 -4.08 1.96
C VAL A 429 27.72 -5.24 1.96
N ASP A 430 26.59 -5.10 1.25
CA ASP A 430 25.62 -6.19 1.07
C ASP A 430 25.15 -6.28 -0.39
N PRO A 431 25.63 -7.28 -1.16
CA PRO A 431 25.23 -7.45 -2.55
C PRO A 431 23.77 -7.83 -2.76
N ASN A 432 23.05 -8.30 -1.74
CA ASN A 432 21.70 -8.85 -1.87
C ASN A 432 20.61 -7.93 -1.27
N ILE A 433 20.98 -6.87 -0.57
CA ILE A 433 20.02 -5.94 0.03
C ILE A 433 19.27 -5.14 -1.05
N GLY A 434 17.98 -4.90 -0.83
CA GLY A 434 17.21 -3.91 -1.59
C GLY A 434 17.62 -2.50 -1.16
N LEU A 435 18.07 -1.66 -2.09
CA LEU A 435 18.54 -0.30 -1.82
C LEU A 435 17.50 0.71 -2.29
N HIS A 436 16.82 1.33 -1.34
CA HIS A 436 15.69 2.21 -1.59
C HIS A 436 16.04 3.68 -1.31
N ILE A 437 15.32 4.57 -1.96
CA ILE A 437 15.24 6.00 -1.62
C ILE A 437 13.84 6.27 -1.07
N ASN A 438 13.69 7.15 -0.08
CA ASN A 438 12.42 7.38 0.60
C ASN A 438 12.10 8.88 0.71
N GLU A 439 10.86 9.28 0.42
CA GLU A 439 10.50 10.70 0.36
C GLU A 439 9.05 11.01 0.80
N ALA A 440 8.88 12.22 1.33
CA ALA A 440 7.61 12.90 1.55
C ALA A 440 7.65 14.35 1.05
N PRO A 441 6.49 14.99 0.86
CA PRO A 441 5.18 14.40 0.57
C PRO A 441 5.13 14.00 -0.92
N ILE A 442 4.73 12.78 -1.30
CA ILE A 442 4.60 12.37 -2.72
C ILE A 442 3.17 11.97 -3.07
N LEU A 443 2.62 10.96 -2.37
CA LEU A 443 1.24 10.48 -2.56
C LEU A 443 0.19 11.27 -1.75
N VAL A 444 0.61 12.28 -1.00
CA VAL A 444 -0.26 13.13 -0.17
C VAL A 444 -0.49 14.49 -0.85
N SER A 445 -1.39 15.29 -0.28
CA SER A 445 -1.82 16.62 -0.76
C SER A 445 -2.79 16.55 -1.94
N ALA A 446 -3.80 15.70 -1.85
CA ALA A 446 -4.87 15.59 -2.85
C ALA A 446 -4.39 15.28 -4.28
N GLY A 447 -3.27 14.57 -4.39
CA GLY A 447 -2.69 14.02 -5.62
C GLY A 447 -2.05 15.02 -6.57
N SER A 448 -2.76 16.11 -6.90
CA SER A 448 -2.37 16.97 -8.02
C SER A 448 -1.56 18.22 -7.58
N THR A 449 -1.76 18.76 -6.38
CA THR A 449 -1.05 19.98 -5.92
C THR A 449 0.43 19.74 -5.59
N ASN A 450 0.97 18.58 -5.93
CA ASN A 450 2.30 18.12 -5.56
C ASN A 450 3.19 17.73 -6.75
N THR A 451 2.79 18.12 -7.96
CA THR A 451 3.53 17.88 -9.20
C THR A 451 5.01 18.27 -9.10
N ASN A 452 5.36 19.31 -8.34
CA ASN A 452 6.77 19.66 -8.10
C ASN A 452 7.55 18.65 -7.27
N ASN A 453 6.98 18.16 -6.17
CA ASN A 453 7.69 17.20 -5.34
C ASN A 453 7.72 15.84 -6.03
N GLN A 454 6.64 15.45 -6.72
CA GLN A 454 6.60 14.26 -7.57
C GLN A 454 7.61 14.35 -8.72
N ASN A 455 7.65 15.47 -9.46
CA ASN A 455 8.63 15.68 -10.53
C ASN A 455 10.05 15.71 -10.00
N GLY A 456 10.29 16.42 -8.90
CA GLY A 456 11.60 16.50 -8.25
C GLY A 456 12.09 15.12 -7.86
N TYR A 457 11.25 14.34 -7.18
CA TYR A 457 11.57 12.99 -6.75
C TYR A 457 11.77 12.02 -7.92
N TYR A 458 10.90 12.06 -8.93
CA TYR A 458 11.05 11.28 -10.15
C TYR A 458 12.38 11.59 -10.86
N ASN A 459 12.70 12.87 -11.07
CA ASN A 459 13.91 13.31 -11.76
C ASN A 459 15.18 12.95 -10.96
N GLU A 460 15.10 13.00 -9.63
CA GLU A 460 16.17 12.59 -8.74
C GLU A 460 16.47 11.09 -8.89
N ILE A 461 15.43 10.25 -8.86
CA ILE A 461 15.58 8.80 -9.07
C ILE A 461 16.12 8.51 -10.47
N GLU A 462 15.58 9.15 -11.51
CA GLU A 462 16.05 9.01 -12.89
C GLU A 462 17.53 9.40 -13.00
N THR A 463 17.96 10.46 -12.31
CA THR A 463 19.35 10.88 -12.27
C THR A 463 20.24 9.83 -11.60
N LEU A 464 19.81 9.23 -10.49
CA LEU A 464 20.54 8.16 -9.81
C LEU A 464 20.69 6.93 -10.71
N ILE A 465 19.62 6.50 -11.39
CA ILE A 465 19.66 5.40 -12.36
C ILE A 465 20.66 5.72 -13.48
N ASN A 466 20.58 6.91 -14.07
CA ASN A 466 21.46 7.34 -15.16
C ASN A 466 22.94 7.45 -14.75
N ASN A 467 23.21 7.79 -13.49
CA ASN A 467 24.56 7.85 -12.94
C ASN A 467 25.10 6.47 -12.51
N GLY A 468 24.30 5.41 -12.60
CA GLY A 468 24.70 4.05 -12.26
C GLY A 468 24.62 3.72 -10.76
N ALA A 469 23.76 4.39 -10.02
CA ALA A 469 23.44 3.99 -8.65
C ALA A 469 22.73 2.62 -8.67
N PRO A 470 23.13 1.65 -7.83
CA PRO A 470 22.47 0.34 -7.71
C PRO A 470 21.15 0.40 -6.90
N ILE A 471 20.33 1.42 -7.16
CA ILE A 471 18.99 1.58 -6.59
C ILE A 471 18.07 0.45 -7.08
N THR A 472 17.24 -0.08 -6.19
CA THR A 472 16.29 -1.15 -6.49
C THR A 472 14.85 -0.80 -6.16
N GLY A 473 14.62 0.23 -5.34
CA GLY A 473 13.26 0.58 -4.94
C GLY A 473 13.05 2.05 -4.59
N VAL A 474 11.78 2.44 -4.56
CA VAL A 474 11.28 3.78 -4.27
C VAL A 474 10.26 3.70 -3.13
N GLY A 475 10.39 4.60 -2.16
CA GLY A 475 9.58 4.65 -0.94
C GLY A 475 8.72 5.90 -0.87
N PHE A 476 7.43 5.71 -0.63
CA PHE A 476 6.46 6.79 -0.43
C PHE A 476 6.00 6.80 1.02
N GLN A 477 6.50 7.74 1.84
CA GLN A 477 6.22 7.77 3.28
C GLN A 477 4.72 7.77 3.57
N SER A 478 3.94 8.61 2.86
CA SER A 478 2.47 8.58 2.92
C SER A 478 1.87 8.95 4.29
N HIS A 479 2.43 9.98 4.94
CA HIS A 479 1.88 10.60 6.14
C HIS A 479 0.66 11.50 5.83
N PHE A 480 -0.54 11.02 6.09
CA PHE A 480 -1.79 11.73 5.79
C PHE A 480 -2.37 12.49 6.98
N THR A 481 -3.11 13.55 6.65
CA THR A 481 -4.02 14.28 7.54
C THR A 481 -5.35 14.51 6.80
N ALA A 482 -6.39 14.96 7.49
CA ALA A 482 -7.70 15.14 6.87
C ALA A 482 -7.70 16.14 5.69
N GLY A 483 -6.72 17.05 5.63
CA GLY A 483 -6.56 18.03 4.56
C GLY A 483 -5.73 17.55 3.36
N THR A 484 -5.08 16.39 3.44
CA THR A 484 -4.08 15.96 2.45
C THR A 484 -4.43 14.66 1.72
N LEU A 485 -5.69 14.21 1.81
CA LEU A 485 -6.15 12.92 1.27
C LEU A 485 -6.14 12.88 -0.25
N THR A 486 -5.55 11.82 -0.83
CA THR A 486 -5.50 11.58 -2.27
C THR A 486 -6.41 10.43 -2.65
N GLY A 487 -7.27 10.61 -3.64
CA GLY A 487 -8.23 9.59 -4.07
C GLY A 487 -7.56 8.37 -4.74
N PRO A 488 -8.17 7.17 -4.72
CA PRO A 488 -7.58 5.93 -5.22
C PRO A 488 -7.12 5.95 -6.68
N GLU A 489 -7.94 6.47 -7.59
CA GLU A 489 -7.58 6.53 -9.02
C GLU A 489 -6.41 7.49 -9.27
N GLU A 490 -6.33 8.56 -8.48
CA GLU A 490 -5.21 9.52 -8.52
C GLU A 490 -3.93 8.90 -7.94
N VAL A 491 -4.05 8.08 -6.88
CA VAL A 491 -2.93 7.27 -6.38
C VAL A 491 -2.38 6.36 -7.48
N TRP A 492 -3.25 5.68 -8.24
CA TRP A 492 -2.82 4.86 -9.37
C TRP A 492 -2.11 5.68 -10.44
N ALA A 493 -2.64 6.84 -10.85
CA ALA A 493 -2.00 7.67 -11.86
C ALA A 493 -0.58 8.12 -11.44
N ILE A 494 -0.38 8.43 -10.16
CA ILE A 494 0.95 8.78 -9.64
C ILE A 494 1.87 7.56 -9.62
N LEU A 495 1.39 6.41 -9.12
CA LEU A 495 2.19 5.18 -9.04
C LEU A 495 2.56 4.64 -10.43
N ASP A 496 1.63 4.65 -11.40
CA ASP A 496 1.86 4.23 -12.79
C ASP A 496 3.06 4.99 -13.38
N ARG A 497 3.18 6.29 -13.07
CA ARG A 497 4.31 7.11 -13.51
C ARG A 497 5.62 6.67 -12.87
N PHE A 498 5.65 6.36 -11.57
CA PHE A 498 6.88 5.91 -10.92
C PHE A 498 7.27 4.48 -11.33
N ASP A 499 6.29 3.64 -11.71
CA ASP A 499 6.51 2.28 -12.22
C ASP A 499 7.32 2.28 -13.54
N ASP A 500 7.23 3.34 -14.35
CA ASP A 500 8.05 3.51 -15.56
C ASP A 500 9.57 3.51 -15.28
N LEU A 501 10.00 3.74 -14.02
CA LEU A 501 11.40 3.68 -13.60
C LEU A 501 11.89 2.23 -13.40
N GLY A 502 10.98 1.25 -13.34
CA GLY A 502 11.29 -0.17 -13.22
C GLY A 502 11.92 -0.55 -11.88
N LEU A 503 11.49 0.09 -10.79
CA LEU A 503 11.94 -0.13 -9.42
C LEU A 503 10.80 -0.69 -8.56
N ASP A 504 11.14 -1.48 -7.55
CA ASP A 504 10.18 -1.94 -6.55
C ASP A 504 9.57 -0.73 -5.81
N MET A 505 8.27 -0.74 -5.53
CA MET A 505 7.62 0.40 -4.85
C MET A 505 7.03 0.03 -3.48
N PHE A 506 7.33 0.83 -2.48
CA PHE A 506 6.82 0.64 -1.12
C PHE A 506 6.06 1.87 -0.64
N ILE A 507 4.89 1.65 -0.06
CA ILE A 507 4.34 2.58 0.93
C ILE A 507 5.10 2.31 2.22
N THR A 508 5.86 3.29 2.71
CA THR A 508 6.90 3.04 3.72
C THR A 508 6.53 3.46 5.14
N GLU A 509 5.67 4.47 5.30
CA GLU A 509 5.42 5.10 6.61
C GLU A 509 3.95 5.51 6.78
N TYR A 510 3.01 4.71 6.26
CA TYR A 510 1.60 5.09 6.25
C TYR A 510 1.10 5.34 7.68
N ASP A 511 0.61 6.56 7.89
CA ASP A 511 -0.22 6.93 9.01
C ASP A 511 -1.25 7.97 8.56
N PHE A 512 -2.43 7.96 9.19
CA PHE A 512 -3.46 8.94 8.91
C PHE A 512 -3.97 9.55 10.21
N ASP A 513 -3.54 10.79 10.47
CA ASP A 513 -3.89 11.54 11.67
C ASP A 513 -5.21 12.30 11.50
N THR A 514 -6.23 11.83 12.21
CA THR A 514 -7.54 12.48 12.30
C THR A 514 -8.34 11.96 13.49
N VAL A 515 -9.21 12.82 14.02
CA VAL A 515 -10.19 12.46 15.05
C VAL A 515 -11.52 11.94 14.46
N ASP A 516 -11.74 12.12 13.15
CA ASP A 516 -12.89 11.54 12.45
C ASP A 516 -12.61 10.06 12.13
N ARG A 517 -13.10 9.18 13.01
CA ARG A 517 -12.85 7.73 12.93
C ARG A 517 -13.49 7.06 11.72
N GLN A 518 -14.60 7.60 11.19
CA GLN A 518 -15.21 7.00 10.00
C GLN A 518 -14.43 7.39 8.75
N LEU A 519 -14.01 8.65 8.64
CA LEU A 519 -13.09 9.07 7.58
C LEU A 519 -11.78 8.28 7.64
N GLN A 520 -11.24 8.07 8.83
CA GLN A 520 -10.02 7.29 9.05
C GLN A 520 -10.15 5.85 8.55
N ALA A 521 -11.27 5.19 8.87
CA ALA A 521 -11.57 3.84 8.39
C ALA A 521 -11.73 3.82 6.86
N ASP A 522 -12.56 4.71 6.32
CA ASP A 522 -12.83 4.76 4.88
C ASP A 522 -11.55 4.95 4.07
N PHE A 523 -10.72 5.91 4.47
CA PHE A 523 -9.50 6.24 3.76
C PHE A 523 -8.44 5.15 3.92
N THR A 524 -8.32 4.53 5.10
CA THR A 524 -7.36 3.44 5.31
C THR A 524 -7.71 2.24 4.45
N ARG A 525 -8.99 1.84 4.41
CA ARG A 525 -9.49 0.81 3.48
C ARG A 525 -9.15 1.18 2.05
N ASP A 526 -9.54 2.38 1.61
CA ASP A 526 -9.45 2.76 0.20
C ASP A 526 -8.00 2.93 -0.28
N PHE A 527 -7.13 3.56 0.52
CA PHE A 527 -5.72 3.76 0.20
C PHE A 527 -4.94 2.45 0.21
N LEU A 528 -5.19 1.58 1.19
CA LEU A 528 -4.59 0.24 1.25
C LEU A 528 -5.01 -0.62 0.06
N THR A 529 -6.30 -0.62 -0.30
CA THR A 529 -6.81 -1.31 -1.48
C THR A 529 -6.19 -0.77 -2.77
N ALA A 530 -6.09 0.55 -2.92
CA ALA A 530 -5.46 1.17 -4.09
C ALA A 530 -3.99 0.75 -4.22
N ALA A 531 -3.23 0.83 -3.13
CA ALA A 531 -1.83 0.41 -3.11
C ALA A 531 -1.68 -1.08 -3.43
N PHE A 532 -2.46 -1.97 -2.79
CA PHE A 532 -2.38 -3.41 -3.03
C PHE A 532 -2.83 -3.82 -4.45
N ALA A 533 -3.73 -3.07 -5.07
CA ALA A 533 -4.20 -3.31 -6.43
C ALA A 533 -3.23 -2.85 -7.53
N HIS A 534 -2.24 -2.02 -7.22
CA HIS A 534 -1.27 -1.54 -8.20
C HIS A 534 -0.22 -2.61 -8.49
N GLU A 535 0.21 -2.82 -9.74
CA GLU A 535 1.15 -3.91 -10.06
C GLU A 535 2.58 -3.66 -9.58
N GLY A 536 3.05 -2.41 -9.68
CA GLY A 536 4.39 -2.01 -9.27
C GLY A 536 4.62 -1.84 -7.77
N THR A 537 3.61 -2.07 -6.92
CA THR A 537 3.81 -1.99 -5.46
C THR A 537 4.16 -3.37 -4.90
N ASP A 538 5.06 -3.38 -3.92
CA ASP A 538 5.61 -4.59 -3.31
C ASP A 538 5.42 -4.65 -1.79
N GLY A 539 5.14 -3.50 -1.17
CA GLY A 539 4.89 -3.45 0.27
C GLY A 539 4.12 -2.24 0.77
N PHE A 540 3.50 -2.44 1.94
CA PHE A 540 2.75 -1.45 2.68
C PHE A 540 3.13 -1.51 4.16
N LEU A 541 3.82 -0.48 4.61
CA LEU A 541 4.38 -0.35 5.95
C LEU A 541 3.66 0.77 6.71
N LEU A 542 3.20 0.46 7.92
CA LEU A 542 2.60 1.41 8.85
C LEU A 542 3.67 2.09 9.70
N TRP A 543 3.52 3.38 10.02
CA TRP A 543 4.43 4.07 10.95
C TRP A 543 4.02 3.95 12.42
N GLY A 544 3.80 2.70 12.84
CA GLY A 544 3.44 2.32 14.20
C GLY A 544 1.97 1.95 14.38
N ILE A 545 1.71 0.96 15.24
CA ILE A 545 0.35 0.42 15.44
C ILE A 545 -0.33 0.82 16.76
N SER A 546 0.38 1.45 17.71
CA SER A 546 -0.17 1.67 19.05
C SER A 546 0.19 3.03 19.65
N GLU A 547 -0.72 3.64 20.40
CA GLU A 547 -0.52 4.92 21.10
C GLU A 547 0.67 4.94 22.09
N TRP A 548 1.17 3.76 22.48
CA TRP A 548 2.35 3.62 23.32
C TRP A 548 3.65 4.05 22.64
N TYR A 549 3.73 3.87 21.31
CA TYR A 549 4.96 4.08 20.53
C TYR A 549 4.76 5.03 19.34
N HIS A 550 3.53 5.32 18.95
CA HIS A 550 3.25 6.14 17.78
C HIS A 550 3.46 7.63 18.05
N TRP A 551 4.16 8.31 17.15
CA TRP A 551 4.39 9.76 17.19
C TRP A 551 3.11 10.61 16.99
N ARG A 552 2.11 10.08 16.26
CA ARG A 552 0.77 10.62 16.04
C ARG A 552 -0.29 9.69 16.62
N LYS A 553 -0.68 9.92 17.87
CA LYS A 553 -1.52 8.98 18.65
C LYS A 553 -2.87 8.67 17.99
N ASP A 554 -3.45 9.63 17.28
CA ASP A 554 -4.73 9.45 16.63
C ASP A 554 -4.65 8.52 15.41
N ALA A 555 -3.46 8.35 14.80
CA ALA A 555 -3.24 7.42 13.69
C ALA A 555 -3.06 5.95 14.10
N ALA A 556 -2.74 5.67 15.37
CA ALA A 556 -2.53 4.30 15.85
C ALA A 556 -3.79 3.41 15.71
N PHE A 557 -3.58 2.14 15.33
CA PHE A 557 -4.64 1.12 15.31
C PHE A 557 -5.16 0.80 16.71
N TYR A 558 -4.26 0.72 17.69
CA TYR A 558 -4.57 0.36 19.07
C TYR A 558 -4.41 1.54 20.01
N ASP A 559 -5.43 1.77 20.83
CA ASP A 559 -5.34 2.73 21.94
C ASP A 559 -4.44 2.22 23.09
N TYR A 560 -4.24 3.04 24.12
CA TYR A 560 -3.47 2.63 25.32
C TYR A 560 -3.98 1.36 26.01
N GLY A 561 -5.27 1.04 25.87
CA GLY A 561 -5.92 -0.14 26.40
C GLY A 561 -5.86 -1.36 25.49
N TRP A 562 -5.20 -1.26 24.33
CA TRP A 562 -5.19 -2.27 23.25
C TRP A 562 -6.56 -2.53 22.63
N ASN A 563 -7.47 -1.56 22.68
CA ASN A 563 -8.71 -1.63 21.90
C ASN A 563 -8.39 -1.24 20.45
N ILE A 564 -8.84 -2.07 19.52
CA ILE A 564 -8.71 -1.82 18.08
C ILE A 564 -9.64 -0.66 17.67
N ARG A 565 -9.12 0.26 16.86
CA ARG A 565 -9.89 1.34 16.24
C ARG A 565 -10.42 0.91 14.86
N PRO A 566 -11.48 1.56 14.36
CA PRO A 566 -12.14 1.15 13.11
C PRO A 566 -11.20 0.97 11.92
N HIS A 567 -10.23 1.87 11.70
CA HIS A 567 -9.29 1.77 10.59
C HIS A 567 -8.27 0.62 10.73
N GLY A 568 -7.91 0.26 11.96
CA GLY A 568 -7.13 -0.95 12.20
C GLY A 568 -7.94 -2.23 11.98
N GLN A 569 -9.26 -2.19 12.19
CA GLN A 569 -10.14 -3.29 11.84
C GLN A 569 -10.27 -3.46 10.31
N GLU A 570 -10.39 -2.36 9.55
CA GLU A 570 -10.38 -2.40 8.08
C GLU A 570 -9.11 -3.06 7.54
N TYR A 571 -7.94 -2.76 8.13
CA TYR A 571 -6.69 -3.44 7.78
C TYR A 571 -6.76 -4.96 8.03
N ILE A 572 -7.25 -5.37 9.20
CA ILE A 572 -7.36 -6.81 9.55
C ILE A 572 -8.34 -7.51 8.60
N ASP A 573 -9.48 -6.88 8.34
CA ASP A 573 -10.52 -7.43 7.46
C ASP A 573 -9.99 -7.63 6.04
N LEU A 574 -9.25 -6.64 5.50
CA LEU A 574 -8.63 -6.77 4.19
C LEU A 574 -7.48 -7.79 4.18
N VAL A 575 -6.47 -7.61 5.01
CA VAL A 575 -5.19 -8.33 4.87
C VAL A 575 -5.25 -9.78 5.36
N LEU A 576 -6.03 -10.04 6.42
CA LEU A 576 -6.06 -11.33 7.09
C LEU A 576 -7.35 -12.12 6.84
N ASN A 577 -8.36 -11.52 6.19
CA ASN A 577 -9.58 -12.22 5.82
C ASN A 577 -9.83 -12.16 4.30
N ASP A 578 -10.07 -10.98 3.73
CA ASP A 578 -10.47 -10.86 2.32
C ASP A 578 -9.32 -11.19 1.34
N TRP A 579 -8.10 -10.81 1.72
CA TRP A 579 -6.87 -11.10 0.99
C TRP A 579 -6.12 -12.27 1.61
N TRP A 580 -6.81 -13.31 2.04
CA TRP A 580 -6.16 -14.50 2.60
C TRP A 580 -6.74 -15.77 1.98
N THR A 581 -5.88 -16.72 1.62
CA THR A 581 -6.32 -18.01 1.07
C THR A 581 -6.41 -19.04 2.19
N ASP A 582 -7.62 -19.52 2.47
CA ASP A 582 -7.91 -20.64 3.37
C ASP A 582 -9.04 -21.47 2.75
N GLU A 583 -8.66 -22.47 1.95
CA GLU A 583 -9.59 -23.17 1.06
C GLU A 583 -9.60 -24.67 1.33
N MET A 584 -10.80 -25.25 1.33
CA MET A 584 -11.02 -26.69 1.53
C MET A 584 -11.68 -27.26 0.27
N LEU A 585 -10.89 -27.95 -0.53
CA LEU A 585 -11.31 -28.55 -1.80
C LEU A 585 -11.44 -30.07 -1.70
N SER A 586 -12.03 -30.67 -2.72
CA SER A 586 -12.03 -32.11 -2.96
C SER A 586 -11.38 -32.37 -4.31
N ALA A 587 -10.43 -33.30 -4.36
CA ALA A 587 -9.86 -33.78 -5.61
C ALA A 587 -10.96 -34.33 -6.52
N ASP A 588 -10.92 -33.97 -7.80
CA ASP A 588 -11.89 -34.40 -8.80
C ASP A 588 -11.57 -35.81 -9.34
N ALA A 589 -12.25 -36.24 -10.42
CA ALA A 589 -12.06 -37.57 -11.02
C ALA A 589 -10.65 -37.79 -11.61
N LEU A 590 -9.87 -36.73 -11.83
CA LEU A 590 -8.47 -36.79 -12.26
C LEU A 590 -7.50 -36.69 -11.08
N GLY A 591 -8.01 -36.64 -9.84
CA GLY A 591 -7.21 -36.39 -8.64
C GLY A 591 -6.79 -34.93 -8.49
N GLU A 592 -7.42 -34.00 -9.23
CA GLU A 592 -7.01 -32.61 -9.29
C GLU A 592 -7.85 -31.73 -8.36
N ALA A 593 -7.20 -30.80 -7.64
CA ALA A 593 -7.85 -29.73 -6.90
C ALA A 593 -7.18 -28.40 -7.24
N SER A 594 -7.92 -27.47 -7.84
CA SER A 594 -7.38 -26.19 -8.32
C SER A 594 -8.03 -24.99 -7.64
N VAL A 595 -7.22 -23.97 -7.32
CA VAL A 595 -7.69 -22.68 -6.84
C VAL A 595 -6.85 -21.54 -7.43
N ARG A 596 -7.47 -20.38 -7.58
CA ARG A 596 -6.74 -19.12 -7.82
C ARG A 596 -6.51 -18.45 -6.48
N ALA A 597 -5.27 -18.50 -5.99
CA ALA A 597 -4.90 -18.18 -4.62
C ALA A 597 -3.94 -16.98 -4.57
N PHE A 598 -3.93 -16.25 -3.45
CA PHE A 598 -2.97 -15.15 -3.23
C PHE A 598 -1.52 -15.66 -3.24
N LYS A 599 -0.61 -14.93 -3.86
CA LYS A 599 0.81 -15.32 -3.90
C LYS A 599 1.41 -15.28 -2.49
N GLY A 600 2.25 -16.27 -2.18
CA GLY A 600 2.81 -16.42 -0.85
C GLY A 600 3.19 -17.86 -0.48
N GLU A 601 3.39 -18.08 0.81
CA GLU A 601 3.76 -19.36 1.40
C GLU A 601 2.53 -20.11 1.92
N TYR A 602 2.54 -21.43 1.77
CA TYR A 602 1.40 -22.31 2.03
C TYR A 602 1.80 -23.57 2.79
N LEU A 603 0.84 -24.10 3.56
CA LEU A 603 0.77 -25.52 3.90
C LEU A 603 -0.41 -26.14 3.16
N VAL A 604 -0.13 -27.18 2.37
CA VAL A 604 -1.15 -27.95 1.67
C VAL A 604 -1.28 -29.30 2.35
N THR A 605 -2.46 -29.60 2.91
CA THR A 605 -2.75 -30.87 3.58
C THR A 605 -3.75 -31.67 2.76
N VAL A 606 -3.36 -32.89 2.38
CA VAL A 606 -4.21 -33.83 1.66
C VAL A 606 -4.58 -34.98 2.57
N THR A 607 -5.87 -35.29 2.64
CA THR A 607 -6.40 -36.36 3.50
C THR A 607 -7.36 -37.26 2.73
N LEU A 608 -7.14 -38.58 2.81
CA LEU A 608 -8.08 -39.59 2.32
C LEU A 608 -7.96 -40.86 3.16
N ASN A 609 -9.10 -41.48 3.51
CA ASN A 609 -9.16 -42.76 4.23
C ASN A 609 -8.27 -42.86 5.49
N GLY A 610 -8.10 -41.74 6.20
CA GLY A 610 -7.29 -41.66 7.43
C GLY A 610 -5.78 -41.50 7.20
N GLN A 611 -5.32 -41.45 5.96
CA GLN A 611 -3.97 -40.97 5.61
C GLN A 611 -3.97 -39.47 5.42
N GLU A 612 -2.89 -38.83 5.84
CA GLU A 612 -2.70 -37.39 5.79
C GLU A 612 -1.25 -37.09 5.40
N VAL A 613 -1.08 -36.20 4.43
CA VAL A 613 0.22 -35.67 4.02
C VAL A 613 0.12 -34.15 3.97
N THR A 614 1.09 -33.47 4.59
CA THR A 614 1.20 -32.01 4.58
C THR A 614 2.49 -31.61 3.90
N VAL A 615 2.40 -30.73 2.90
CA VAL A 615 3.53 -30.28 2.08
C VAL A 615 3.59 -28.74 2.11
N PRO A 616 4.76 -28.14 2.44
CA PRO A 616 4.95 -26.71 2.26
C PRO A 616 5.03 -26.36 0.77
N ALA A 617 4.47 -25.20 0.40
CA ALA A 617 4.42 -24.76 -0.98
C ALA A 617 4.60 -23.23 -1.08
N THR A 618 5.24 -22.78 -2.16
CA THR A 618 5.42 -21.35 -2.46
C THR A 618 4.73 -21.05 -3.79
N LEU A 619 3.75 -20.14 -3.78
CA LEU A 619 3.02 -19.71 -4.96
C LEU A 619 3.52 -18.32 -5.40
N THR A 620 3.97 -18.23 -6.66
CA THR A 620 4.47 -16.99 -7.29
C THR A 620 3.74 -16.75 -8.62
N ASP A 621 4.12 -15.72 -9.39
CA ASP A 621 3.52 -15.34 -10.68
C ASP A 621 3.40 -16.48 -11.71
N GLY A 622 4.27 -17.49 -11.64
CA GLY A 622 4.25 -18.64 -12.55
C GLY A 622 3.13 -19.66 -12.28
N GLY A 623 2.36 -19.47 -11.20
CA GLY A 623 1.49 -20.51 -10.66
C GLY A 623 2.27 -21.65 -10.02
N LEU A 624 1.55 -22.65 -9.52
CA LEU A 624 2.13 -23.84 -8.91
C LEU A 624 1.33 -25.09 -9.29
N VAL A 625 2.04 -26.14 -9.68
CA VAL A 625 1.51 -27.50 -9.73
C VAL A 625 2.23 -28.31 -8.65
N LEU A 626 1.47 -28.84 -7.70
CA LEU A 626 1.96 -29.57 -6.55
C LEU A 626 1.46 -31.02 -6.61
N ASP A 627 2.37 -31.96 -6.80
CA ASP A 627 2.06 -33.39 -6.74
C ASP A 627 2.16 -33.89 -5.29
N VAL A 628 1.07 -34.47 -4.78
CA VAL A 628 0.98 -35.02 -3.42
C VAL A 628 0.58 -36.49 -3.49
N GLU A 629 1.49 -37.35 -3.03
CA GLU A 629 1.29 -38.79 -2.97
C GLU A 629 0.82 -39.22 -1.56
N LEU A 630 -0.23 -40.04 -1.49
CA LEU A 630 -0.65 -40.71 -0.27
C LEU A 630 -0.15 -42.16 -0.25
N ALA A 631 0.29 -42.62 0.93
CA ALA A 631 0.70 -44.00 1.18
C ALA A 631 -0.50 -44.97 1.26
N LEU A 632 -1.23 -45.07 0.16
CA LEU A 632 -2.38 -45.95 -0.09
C LEU A 632 -2.22 -46.59 -1.46
N LEU A 633 -3.07 -47.58 -1.74
CA LEU A 633 -3.30 -48.10 -3.09
C LEU A 633 -4.80 -48.00 -3.38
N ALA A 634 -5.17 -47.40 -4.52
CA ALA A 634 -6.57 -47.16 -4.86
C ALA A 634 -7.39 -48.46 -5.04
N ALA A 635 -6.71 -49.56 -5.35
CA ALA A 635 -7.30 -50.89 -5.55
C ALA A 635 -7.20 -51.82 -4.32
N ASP A 636 -6.69 -51.32 -3.20
CA ASP A 636 -6.70 -52.01 -1.90
C ASP A 636 -8.07 -51.72 -1.23
N PHE A 637 -9.03 -52.59 -1.47
CA PHE A 637 -10.43 -52.40 -1.10
C PHE A 637 -10.76 -52.95 0.29
N ASP A 638 -9.91 -53.80 0.87
CA ASP A 638 -10.03 -54.26 2.25
C ASP A 638 -9.13 -53.52 3.24
N ALA A 639 -8.26 -52.65 2.73
CA ALA A 639 -7.37 -51.74 3.44
C ALA A 639 -6.32 -52.46 4.29
N ASP A 640 -5.81 -53.61 3.80
CA ASP A 640 -4.77 -54.37 4.48
C ASP A 640 -3.33 -53.99 4.08
N GLY A 641 -3.18 -53.14 3.06
CA GLY A 641 -1.93 -52.53 2.62
C GLY A 641 -1.33 -53.14 1.36
N ASP A 642 -1.94 -54.18 0.78
CA ASP A 642 -1.56 -54.73 -0.52
C ASP A 642 -2.74 -54.82 -1.50
N VAL A 643 -2.44 -55.15 -2.77
CA VAL A 643 -3.48 -55.34 -3.80
C VAL A 643 -3.41 -56.77 -4.30
N ASP A 644 -4.36 -57.61 -3.90
CA ASP A 644 -4.30 -59.05 -4.15
C ASP A 644 -5.65 -59.70 -4.55
N GLY A 645 -5.79 -61.01 -4.34
CA GLY A 645 -6.99 -61.76 -4.67
C GLY A 645 -8.19 -61.47 -3.78
N ASP A 646 -7.98 -61.00 -2.55
CA ASP A 646 -9.04 -60.64 -1.61
C ASP A 646 -9.73 -59.34 -2.07
N ASP A 647 -8.97 -58.36 -2.58
CA ASP A 647 -9.48 -57.17 -3.25
C ASP A 647 -10.29 -57.48 -4.50
N LEU A 648 -9.77 -58.38 -5.35
CA LEU A 648 -10.50 -58.82 -6.53
C LEU A 648 -11.84 -59.46 -6.13
N GLY A 649 -11.86 -60.18 -5.02
CA GLY A 649 -13.08 -60.76 -4.45
C GLY A 649 -14.11 -59.69 -4.11
N LEU A 650 -13.69 -58.57 -3.52
CA LEU A 650 -14.55 -57.43 -3.22
C LEU A 650 -15.04 -56.74 -4.50
N LEU A 651 -14.15 -56.46 -5.45
CA LEU A 651 -14.51 -55.88 -6.75
C LEU A 651 -15.52 -56.74 -7.49
N GLN A 652 -15.30 -58.05 -7.59
CA GLN A 652 -16.22 -58.98 -8.25
C GLN A 652 -17.58 -59.04 -7.56
N THR A 653 -17.60 -58.98 -6.23
CA THR A 653 -18.83 -59.00 -5.43
C THR A 653 -19.70 -57.78 -5.73
N ASN A 654 -19.06 -56.63 -5.97
CA ASN A 654 -19.74 -55.35 -6.18
C ASN A 654 -19.82 -54.92 -7.65
N TYR A 655 -19.33 -55.73 -8.60
CA TYR A 655 -19.34 -55.40 -10.02
C TYR A 655 -20.74 -55.06 -10.55
N GLY A 656 -20.86 -53.91 -11.20
CA GLY A 656 -22.12 -53.35 -11.72
C GLY A 656 -22.98 -52.64 -10.66
N SER A 657 -22.46 -52.44 -9.45
CA SER A 657 -23.09 -51.58 -8.44
C SER A 657 -22.77 -50.09 -8.69
N ALA A 658 -23.67 -49.22 -8.24
CA ALA A 658 -23.47 -47.77 -8.18
C ALA A 658 -23.35 -47.33 -6.71
N ALA A 659 -22.51 -46.33 -6.45
CA ALA A 659 -21.92 -45.92 -5.18
C ALA A 659 -22.80 -45.92 -3.90
N PRO A 660 -22.19 -46.02 -2.69
CA PRO A 660 -20.81 -46.44 -2.42
C PRO A 660 -20.76 -47.94 -2.06
N ALA A 661 -19.98 -48.71 -2.80
CA ALA A 661 -19.66 -50.13 -2.54
C ALA A 661 -18.16 -50.35 -2.72
N ASN A 662 -17.54 -51.20 -1.90
CA ASN A 662 -16.11 -51.54 -2.03
C ASN A 662 -15.82 -52.05 -3.46
N GLY A 663 -14.80 -51.53 -4.14
CA GLY A 663 -14.46 -51.93 -5.51
C GLY A 663 -14.38 -50.80 -6.54
N ASP A 664 -14.73 -49.56 -6.17
CA ASP A 664 -14.65 -48.35 -7.00
C ASP A 664 -13.28 -47.69 -6.78
N ALA A 665 -12.29 -48.07 -7.58
CA ALA A 665 -10.90 -47.61 -7.44
C ALA A 665 -10.67 -46.25 -8.11
N ASN A 666 -11.48 -45.87 -9.11
CA ASN A 666 -11.36 -44.57 -9.76
C ASN A 666 -12.29 -43.51 -9.15
N GLY A 667 -13.10 -43.86 -8.14
CA GLY A 667 -13.99 -42.95 -7.45
C GLY A 667 -15.09 -42.34 -8.33
N ASP A 668 -15.41 -42.94 -9.48
CA ASP A 668 -16.42 -42.40 -10.41
C ASP A 668 -17.87 -42.74 -10.01
N GLY A 669 -18.02 -43.54 -8.96
CA GLY A 669 -19.27 -43.94 -8.37
C GLY A 669 -19.87 -45.21 -8.99
N SER A 670 -19.11 -45.95 -9.80
CA SER A 670 -19.49 -47.23 -10.39
C SER A 670 -18.38 -48.25 -10.17
N VAL A 671 -18.74 -49.52 -9.92
CA VAL A 671 -17.75 -50.62 -9.90
C VAL A 671 -17.81 -51.35 -11.24
N ASP A 672 -16.86 -51.11 -12.14
CA ASP A 672 -16.88 -51.66 -13.50
C ASP A 672 -15.52 -52.11 -14.06
N GLY A 673 -15.40 -52.18 -15.39
CA GLY A 673 -14.18 -52.62 -16.05
C GLY A 673 -12.99 -51.65 -15.90
N SER A 674 -13.27 -50.39 -15.57
CA SER A 674 -12.27 -49.35 -15.31
C SER A 674 -11.54 -49.61 -14.00
N ASP A 675 -12.27 -49.97 -12.94
CA ASP A 675 -11.70 -50.37 -11.65
C ASP A 675 -10.92 -51.66 -11.76
N PHE A 676 -11.45 -52.62 -12.51
CA PHE A 676 -10.75 -53.88 -12.77
C PHE A 676 -9.42 -53.65 -13.46
N LEU A 677 -9.32 -52.64 -14.34
CA LEU A 677 -8.07 -52.28 -15.00
C LEU A 677 -7.06 -51.65 -14.02
N ILE A 678 -7.52 -50.86 -13.05
CA ILE A 678 -6.67 -50.31 -11.99
C ILE A 678 -6.16 -51.45 -11.11
N TRP A 679 -7.05 -52.30 -10.60
CA TRP A 679 -6.67 -53.49 -9.85
C TRP A 679 -5.68 -54.38 -10.63
N GLN A 680 -5.93 -54.63 -11.91
CA GLN A 680 -5.05 -55.47 -12.74
C GLN A 680 -3.63 -54.90 -12.85
N ARG A 681 -3.48 -53.57 -12.88
CA ARG A 681 -2.18 -52.90 -12.96
C ARG A 681 -1.47 -52.86 -11.61
N SER A 682 -2.24 -52.77 -10.52
CA SER A 682 -1.74 -52.69 -9.16
C SER A 682 -1.58 -54.06 -8.47
N ASN A 683 -2.12 -55.14 -9.04
CA ASN A 683 -2.08 -56.46 -8.41
C ASN A 683 -0.64 -56.93 -8.14
N GLY A 684 -0.37 -57.26 -6.88
CA GLY A 684 0.93 -57.66 -6.35
C GLY A 684 1.79 -56.48 -5.85
N LEU A 685 1.25 -55.25 -5.85
CA LEU A 685 1.84 -54.12 -5.15
C LEU A 685 1.47 -54.18 -3.66
N ASP A 686 2.39 -53.72 -2.82
CA ASP A 686 2.22 -53.52 -1.39
C ASP A 686 2.81 -52.15 -1.03
N VAL A 687 2.10 -51.36 -0.23
CA VAL A 687 2.48 -49.98 0.11
C VAL A 687 3.87 -49.93 0.76
N THR A 688 4.21 -50.89 1.62
CA THR A 688 5.51 -50.91 2.30
C THR A 688 6.67 -51.12 1.32
N SER A 689 6.46 -51.94 0.28
CA SER A 689 7.46 -52.21 -0.75
C SER A 689 7.69 -51.01 -1.68
N LEU A 690 6.64 -50.26 -2.00
CA LEU A 690 6.72 -49.05 -2.84
C LEU A 690 7.45 -47.92 -2.11
N LEU A 691 7.09 -47.67 -0.85
CA LEU A 691 7.77 -46.68 -0.02
C LEU A 691 9.25 -47.03 0.23
N ALA A 692 9.56 -48.31 0.44
CA ALA A 692 10.95 -48.77 0.58
C ALA A 692 11.76 -48.56 -0.72
N SER A 693 11.13 -48.76 -1.88
CA SER A 693 11.76 -48.56 -3.19
C SER A 693 12.03 -47.08 -3.47
N ALA A 694 11.10 -46.19 -3.08
CA ALA A 694 11.29 -44.74 -3.15
C ALA A 694 12.45 -44.26 -2.27
N SER A 695 12.59 -44.80 -1.06
CA SER A 695 13.70 -44.42 -0.15
C SER A 695 15.09 -44.93 -0.57
N SER A 696 15.15 -45.89 -1.51
CA SER A 696 16.40 -46.51 -1.96
C SER A 696 17.13 -45.75 -3.07
N VAL A 697 16.50 -44.72 -3.62
CA VAL A 697 17.17 -43.75 -4.50
C VAL A 697 17.79 -42.68 -3.60
N PRO A 698 19.13 -42.54 -3.52
CA PRO A 698 19.72 -41.44 -2.78
C PRO A 698 19.33 -40.16 -3.49
N GLU A 699 18.46 -39.37 -2.88
CA GLU A 699 18.37 -37.96 -3.25
C GLU A 699 19.77 -37.35 -3.07
N PRO A 700 20.22 -36.46 -3.97
CA PRO A 700 21.40 -35.65 -3.69
C PRO A 700 21.07 -34.78 -2.48
N SER A 701 21.46 -35.24 -1.29
CA SER A 701 21.45 -34.55 0.00
C SER A 701 20.75 -33.19 -0.05
N THR A 702 19.45 -33.19 0.24
CA THR A 702 18.61 -32.00 0.37
C THR A 702 19.13 -31.00 1.42
N LEU A 703 20.05 -31.43 2.31
CA LEU A 703 20.84 -30.53 3.17
C LEU A 703 21.86 -29.64 2.42
N LEU A 704 22.33 -30.04 1.23
CA LEU A 704 23.15 -29.21 0.33
C LEU A 704 22.29 -28.32 -0.58
N LEU A 705 21.00 -28.62 -0.75
CA LEU A 705 20.02 -27.77 -1.42
C LEU A 705 19.30 -26.81 -0.47
N LEU A 706 19.28 -27.04 0.84
CA LEU A 706 18.94 -26.01 1.83
C LEU A 706 20.08 -24.98 1.98
N GLY A 707 21.34 -25.41 1.84
CA GLY A 707 22.48 -24.49 1.71
C GLY A 707 22.64 -23.85 0.32
N GLY A 708 22.01 -24.41 -0.71
CA GLY A 708 22.07 -23.94 -2.10
C GLY A 708 20.81 -23.18 -2.58
N GLY A 709 19.65 -23.42 -1.97
CA GLY A 709 18.39 -22.72 -2.25
C GLY A 709 18.40 -21.28 -1.75
N LEU A 710 19.09 -21.03 -0.63
CA LEU A 710 19.43 -19.69 -0.17
C LEU A 710 20.40 -18.95 -1.13
N ALA A 711 21.08 -19.66 -2.03
CA ALA A 711 21.96 -19.07 -3.04
C ALA A 711 21.32 -18.96 -4.45
N PHE A 712 20.17 -19.60 -4.69
CA PHE A 712 19.46 -19.54 -5.98
C PHE A 712 18.26 -18.57 -6.00
N LEU A 713 17.73 -18.19 -4.82
CA LEU A 713 16.80 -17.06 -4.70
C LEU A 713 17.45 -15.71 -5.08
N GLY A 714 18.78 -15.62 -5.10
CA GLY A 714 19.52 -14.45 -5.56
C GLY A 714 19.81 -14.39 -7.08
N LEU A 715 19.38 -15.37 -7.88
CA LEU A 715 19.82 -15.47 -9.30
C LEU A 715 18.69 -15.72 -10.32
N CYS A 716 17.42 -15.81 -9.93
CA CYS A 716 16.30 -16.06 -10.84
C CYS A 716 15.37 -14.87 -11.14
N THR A 717 15.67 -13.64 -10.71
CA THR A 717 14.96 -12.43 -11.19
C THR A 717 15.54 -11.88 -12.51
N GLN A 718 16.58 -12.50 -13.08
CA GLN A 718 17.04 -12.16 -14.43
C GLN A 718 16.40 -13.02 -15.50
N ARG A 719 15.42 -12.39 -16.19
CA ARG A 719 14.80 -12.69 -17.50
C ARG A 719 13.45 -13.39 -17.46
N GLN A 720 12.39 -12.58 -17.52
CA GLN A 720 11.49 -12.52 -18.68
C GLN A 720 10.49 -11.36 -18.54
N ARG A 721 10.76 -10.22 -19.19
CA ARG A 721 9.73 -9.40 -19.86
C ARG A 721 10.36 -8.83 -21.15
N CYS A 722 9.73 -9.16 -22.27
CA CYS A 722 9.85 -8.42 -23.53
C CYS A 722 8.80 -7.31 -23.52
#